data_AF-A0A8S0VZH2-F1
#
_entry.id   AF-A0A8S0VZH2-F1
#
_cell.length_a   1.000
_cell.length_b   1.000
_cell.length_c   1.000
_cell.angle_alpha   90.00
_cell.angle_beta   90.00
_cell.angle_gamma   90.00
#
_symmetry.space_group_name_H-M   'P 1'
#
loop_
_entity.id
_entity.type
_entity.pdbx_description
1 polymer ?
#
loop_
_entity_poly.entity_id
_entity_poly.type
_entity_poly.pdbx_seq_one_letter_code
_entity_poly.pdbx_strand_id
1 'polypeptide(L)'
;MMNKMPPPQAQDPALAQAATSTPFSTGSGSHNLYQTQYTQGHYKPYLAADLVNVAIIPFDDFFRCAFNFDKGKNEGLSAKFDAIATSQECNRLLDRYKDEVGHETERYGPFNNLANHILAELWGVLPDSRPKNLVVCRNDHVSVKGSTAQQSPDCVAVPESVLSGHPDRMSCDNLSKGGPTEAAFHWDELPTFIEFKMEVKNLHTIPLESSTKVPSAPAGRASGSKTGSSSSEAVSRKPSRTSTPTSTPGLIPSPTIALSPAFGPTQSTTGSTSTSTGRSTSSSKRLREDDKDSVRKRARKDEDSPATTRADTLMQCASYALEMLSHGGFRTHVLGVLVTDDKLELLYYDHSITIRSESVCFTQDTASLVALLYCMQMLTPAGWGYVDVIGPPPLGKSSNTSGPSVSPDPLVSTDPSTAQDELRTTRSKSKPSVPGYRQPLHGTHLHLQNGQVLELGELIFRQHALIGRGSCVVCGKAENSHEWADKPLVVKFSFTPVTRISEGAMLEKIVELAKGDTENVGMLAHLPDVLHHEAVPPGDVQSRFSAWLKNQGIGYEDRRLQILVMTELFSIKELRSTAAIAPVFRDVFKCYKWLHEVAQVIHRDVSLNNIMYRKKEDGSACGVLSDFDLALFLSENKAAASTSTQRTGTKPYMAIDLLDNPKVTLLHRYRHDLESLFYVLVCLTTHEDNKDILAWPALGWQELAVAKREFLRSELPVPVPEFTTVVLWTLEMAEMFRLGYDARTAHRNALLLRRFYPQQQTEIPSTSMPEFKEETLGGHVDFDKFEAILEIKIDQ
;
A
#
# COMPACT_ATOMS: atom_id res chain seq x y z
N MET A 1 7.97 -47.14 11.95
CA MET A 1 7.33 -46.16 12.85
C MET A 1 7.89 -44.79 12.50
N MET A 2 7.08 -43.98 11.84
CA MET A 2 7.42 -42.62 11.40
C MET A 2 7.57 -41.71 12.62
N ASN A 3 8.76 -41.16 12.85
CA ASN A 3 8.93 -40.08 13.82
C ASN A 3 8.53 -38.76 13.12
N LYS A 4 7.33 -38.28 13.46
CA LYS A 4 6.88 -36.92 13.13
C LYS A 4 7.88 -35.92 13.69
N MET A 5 8.44 -35.07 12.83
CA MET A 5 9.12 -33.85 13.26
C MET A 5 8.14 -32.97 14.06
N PRO A 6 8.61 -32.20 15.05
CA PRO A 6 7.75 -31.26 15.76
C PRO A 6 7.21 -30.21 14.76
N PRO A 7 5.95 -29.79 14.90
CA PRO A 7 5.38 -28.79 14.01
C PRO A 7 6.15 -27.45 14.12
N PRO A 8 6.19 -26.65 13.05
CA PRO A 8 6.69 -25.28 13.12
C PRO A 8 5.95 -24.55 14.25
N GLN A 9 6.68 -23.73 15.01
CA GLN A 9 6.12 -22.97 16.13
C GLN A 9 4.80 -22.33 15.70
N ALA A 10 3.70 -22.76 16.33
CA ALA A 10 2.39 -22.21 16.07
C ALA A 10 2.43 -20.72 16.36
N GLN A 11 2.38 -19.91 15.31
CA GLN A 11 2.04 -18.50 15.42
C GLN A 11 0.69 -18.41 16.15
N ASP A 12 0.57 -17.45 17.05
CA ASP A 12 -0.71 -17.14 17.70
C ASP A 12 -1.77 -16.92 16.60
N PRO A 13 -2.84 -17.75 16.53
CA PRO A 13 -3.88 -17.62 15.51
C PRO A 13 -4.55 -16.24 15.51
N ALA A 14 -4.47 -15.50 16.61
CA ALA A 14 -4.96 -14.13 16.71
C ALA A 14 -4.05 -13.09 16.01
N LEU A 15 -2.78 -13.42 15.76
CA LEU A 15 -1.80 -12.56 15.08
C LEU A 15 -1.68 -12.86 13.58
N ALA A 16 -1.91 -14.11 13.15
CA ALA A 16 -1.89 -14.51 11.73
C ALA A 16 -3.05 -13.91 10.91
N GLN A 17 -4.09 -13.37 11.57
CA GLN A 17 -5.21 -12.66 10.93
C GLN A 17 -4.92 -11.16 10.68
N ALA A 18 -3.72 -10.67 11.01
CA ALA A 18 -3.37 -9.24 10.93
C ALA A 18 -2.76 -8.80 9.59
N ALA A 19 -2.72 -9.65 8.57
CA ALA A 19 -2.40 -9.23 7.19
C ALA A 19 -3.61 -8.51 6.58
N THR A 20 -3.97 -7.35 7.14
CA THR A 20 -5.11 -6.54 6.71
C THR A 20 -4.62 -5.18 6.28
N SER A 21 -4.90 -4.83 5.01
CA SER A 21 -4.77 -3.51 4.37
C SER A 21 -3.97 -2.51 5.20
N THR A 22 -2.73 -2.21 4.79
CA THR A 22 -1.88 -1.19 5.41
C THR A 22 -2.76 -0.03 5.90
N PRO A 23 -2.79 0.29 7.21
CA PRO A 23 -3.75 1.23 7.82
C PRO A 23 -3.65 2.68 7.32
N PHE A 24 -2.84 2.88 6.28
CA PHE A 24 -2.56 4.12 5.59
C PHE A 24 -2.87 4.03 4.09
N SER A 25 -3.75 3.11 3.67
CA SER A 25 -4.53 3.36 2.46
C SER A 25 -5.40 4.57 2.72
N THR A 26 -4.84 5.77 2.56
CA THR A 26 -5.60 6.94 2.14
C THR A 26 -6.49 6.43 1.02
N GLY A 27 -7.80 6.54 1.19
CA GLY A 27 -8.80 5.96 0.30
C GLY A 27 -8.51 6.26 -1.17
N SER A 28 -9.19 5.51 -2.00
CA SER A 28 -9.01 5.33 -3.44
C SER A 28 -9.14 6.59 -4.29
N GLY A 29 -9.08 7.78 -3.70
CA GLY A 29 -9.13 9.00 -4.44
C GLY A 29 -8.02 10.02 -4.08
N SER A 30 -7.48 10.54 -5.16
CA SER A 30 -7.08 11.92 -5.48
C SER A 30 -6.62 12.94 -4.41
N HIS A 31 -5.99 12.54 -3.30
CA HIS A 31 -5.15 13.48 -2.54
C HIS A 31 -3.70 13.08 -2.34
N ASN A 32 -3.28 12.03 -3.04
CA ASN A 32 -1.98 12.09 -3.67
C ASN A 32 -2.21 12.06 -5.17
N LEU A 33 -1.92 13.19 -5.83
CA LEU A 33 -1.80 13.21 -7.28
C LEU A 33 -0.86 12.05 -7.66
N TYR A 34 -0.99 11.49 -8.86
CA TYR A 34 0.10 10.72 -9.46
C TYR A 34 1.45 11.50 -9.46
N GLN A 35 1.38 12.82 -9.22
CA GLN A 35 2.49 13.75 -9.01
C GLN A 35 2.88 14.00 -7.54
N THR A 36 2.27 13.34 -6.55
CA THR A 36 2.85 13.35 -5.19
C THR A 36 4.16 12.62 -5.29
N GLN A 37 5.24 13.33 -4.99
CA GLN A 37 6.57 12.74 -4.95
C GLN A 37 6.60 11.78 -3.77
N TYR A 38 6.40 10.48 -4.03
CA TYR A 38 6.67 9.44 -3.05
C TYR A 38 8.18 9.31 -2.94
N THR A 39 8.71 9.90 -1.87
CA THR A 39 10.10 9.70 -1.46
C THR A 39 10.15 8.51 -0.51
N GLN A 40 11.33 7.94 -0.33
CA GLN A 40 11.52 6.82 0.59
C GLN A 40 11.05 7.13 2.03
N GLY A 41 11.18 8.38 2.47
CA GLY A 41 10.71 8.80 3.80
C GLY A 41 9.20 8.69 3.98
N HIS A 42 8.43 8.76 2.89
CA HIS A 42 6.96 8.65 2.94
C HIS A 42 6.49 7.21 3.17
N TYR A 43 7.15 6.21 2.57
CA TYR A 43 6.63 4.83 2.57
C TYR A 43 7.38 3.85 3.47
N LYS A 44 8.63 4.12 3.87
CA LYS A 44 9.42 3.20 4.70
C LYS A 44 8.74 2.80 6.02
N PRO A 45 8.07 3.70 6.77
CA PRO A 45 7.35 3.31 7.98
C PRO A 45 6.24 2.27 7.72
N TYR A 46 5.58 2.34 6.57
CA TYR A 46 4.53 1.40 6.19
C TYR A 46 5.10 0.07 5.72
N LEU A 47 6.18 0.10 4.94
CA LEU A 47 6.90 -1.11 4.56
C LEU A 47 7.42 -1.86 5.79
N ALA A 48 7.90 -1.15 6.80
CA ALA A 48 8.33 -1.78 8.05
C ALA A 48 7.18 -2.54 8.74
N ALA A 49 5.96 -2.02 8.71
CA ALA A 49 4.77 -2.70 9.23
C ALA A 49 4.37 -3.91 8.36
N ASP A 50 4.40 -3.77 7.04
CA ASP A 50 4.09 -4.85 6.10
C ASP A 50 5.10 -6.02 6.23
N LEU A 51 6.36 -5.71 6.54
CA LEU A 51 7.45 -6.68 6.74
C LEU A 51 7.46 -7.36 8.12
N VAL A 52 6.53 -7.05 9.03
CA VAL A 52 6.39 -7.78 10.30
C VAL A 52 5.96 -9.22 10.06
N ASN A 53 5.14 -9.47 9.03
CA ASN A 53 4.51 -10.76 8.76
C ASN A 53 5.07 -11.43 7.49
N VAL A 54 6.39 -11.55 7.39
CA VAL A 54 7.05 -12.24 6.27
C VAL A 54 7.01 -13.76 6.49
N ALA A 55 6.49 -14.50 5.50
CA ALA A 55 6.57 -15.96 5.50
C ALA A 55 7.96 -16.41 5.02
N ILE A 56 8.59 -17.33 5.75
CA ILE A 56 9.84 -17.98 5.33
C ILE A 56 9.52 -19.44 5.00
N ILE A 57 9.90 -19.88 3.81
CA ILE A 57 9.58 -21.21 3.29
C ILE A 57 10.83 -21.91 2.75
N PRO A 58 10.89 -23.26 2.71
CA PRO A 58 12.04 -23.98 2.16
C PRO A 58 12.33 -23.59 0.70
N PHE A 59 13.62 -23.55 0.32
CA PHE A 59 14.05 -23.11 -1.02
C PHE A 59 13.37 -23.87 -2.15
N ASP A 60 13.33 -25.20 -2.08
CA ASP A 60 12.73 -26.02 -3.14
C ASP A 60 11.20 -25.85 -3.23
N ASP A 61 10.53 -25.57 -2.11
CA ASP A 61 9.10 -25.30 -2.09
C ASP A 61 8.78 -23.92 -2.69
N PHE A 62 9.61 -22.91 -2.40
CA PHE A 62 9.55 -21.64 -3.10
C PHE A 62 9.75 -21.84 -4.60
N PHE A 63 10.75 -22.62 -4.99
CA PHE A 63 11.08 -22.87 -6.39
C PHE A 63 9.91 -23.52 -7.14
N ARG A 64 9.27 -24.53 -6.53
CA ARG A 64 8.04 -25.16 -7.06
C ARG A 64 6.89 -24.18 -7.18
N CYS A 65 6.68 -23.32 -6.18
CA CYS A 65 5.58 -22.35 -6.20
C CYS A 65 5.81 -21.24 -7.23
N ALA A 66 7.00 -20.65 -7.29
CA ALA A 66 7.33 -19.58 -8.22
C ALA A 66 7.38 -20.08 -9.67
N PHE A 67 8.10 -21.18 -9.93
CA PHE A 67 8.47 -21.58 -11.29
C PHE A 67 7.75 -22.83 -11.80
N ASN A 68 6.90 -23.47 -10.99
CA ASN A 68 6.31 -24.78 -11.30
C ASN A 68 7.35 -25.83 -11.69
N PHE A 69 8.53 -25.77 -11.06
CA PHE A 69 9.65 -26.62 -11.40
C PHE A 69 10.07 -27.48 -10.21
N ASP A 70 10.25 -28.77 -10.44
CA ASP A 70 10.71 -29.73 -9.45
C ASP A 70 11.96 -30.43 -9.97
N LYS A 71 13.12 -30.11 -9.39
CA LYS A 71 14.43 -30.67 -9.80
C LYS A 71 14.43 -32.20 -9.78
N GLY A 72 13.75 -32.80 -8.79
CA GLY A 72 13.68 -34.25 -8.63
C GLY A 72 12.83 -34.97 -9.69
N LYS A 73 12.00 -34.25 -10.45
CA LYS A 73 11.13 -34.84 -11.50
C LYS A 73 11.63 -34.60 -12.92
N ASN A 74 12.71 -33.83 -13.07
CA ASN A 74 13.23 -33.40 -14.37
C ASN A 74 14.66 -33.91 -14.59
N GLU A 75 14.89 -35.22 -14.39
CA GLU A 75 16.24 -35.83 -14.42
C GLU A 75 17.06 -35.47 -15.67
N GLY A 76 16.43 -35.43 -16.85
CA GLY A 76 17.10 -35.06 -18.10
C GLY A 76 17.55 -33.59 -18.17
N LEU A 77 16.84 -32.67 -17.50
CA LEU A 77 17.27 -31.28 -17.36
C LEU A 77 18.31 -31.13 -16.25
N SER A 78 18.13 -31.84 -15.13
CA SER A 78 19.08 -31.85 -14.02
C SER A 78 20.48 -32.26 -14.49
N ALA A 79 20.60 -33.32 -15.30
CA ALA A 79 21.89 -33.71 -15.88
C ALA A 79 22.52 -32.64 -16.78
N LYS A 80 21.71 -31.87 -17.52
CA LYS A 80 22.21 -30.74 -18.33
C LYS A 80 22.64 -29.57 -17.44
N PHE A 81 21.90 -29.29 -16.37
CA PHE A 81 22.27 -28.25 -15.41
C PHE A 81 23.57 -28.59 -14.71
N ASP A 82 23.76 -29.85 -14.31
CA ASP A 82 25.02 -30.35 -13.74
C ASP A 82 26.17 -30.21 -14.73
N ALA A 83 25.94 -30.51 -16.01
CA ALA A 83 26.96 -30.38 -17.05
C ALA A 83 27.40 -28.91 -17.27
N ILE A 84 26.46 -27.96 -17.23
CA ILE A 84 26.77 -26.52 -17.30
C ILE A 84 27.49 -26.08 -16.01
N ALA A 85 26.95 -26.44 -14.84
CA ALA A 85 27.51 -26.07 -13.54
C ALA A 85 28.95 -26.56 -13.35
N THR A 86 29.28 -27.72 -13.92
CA THR A 86 30.62 -28.33 -13.85
C THR A 86 31.51 -28.00 -15.06
N SER A 87 31.05 -27.14 -15.98
CA SER A 87 31.83 -26.74 -17.14
C SER A 87 33.11 -26.01 -16.70
N GLN A 88 34.17 -26.12 -17.51
CA GLN A 88 35.46 -25.51 -17.18
C GLN A 88 35.34 -23.99 -17.02
N GLU A 89 34.56 -23.34 -17.88
CA GLU A 89 34.38 -21.89 -17.85
C GLU A 89 33.48 -21.44 -16.70
N CYS A 90 32.40 -22.18 -16.40
CA CYS A 90 31.54 -21.91 -15.25
C CYS A 90 32.34 -21.99 -13.94
N ASN A 91 33.14 -23.05 -13.75
CA ASN A 91 34.02 -23.18 -12.58
C ASN A 91 35.04 -22.04 -12.48
N ARG A 92 35.66 -21.64 -13.61
CA ARG A 92 36.61 -20.51 -13.65
C ARG A 92 35.96 -19.19 -13.23
N LEU A 93 34.73 -18.94 -13.68
CA LEU A 93 33.96 -17.74 -13.30
C LEU A 93 33.48 -17.79 -11.85
N LEU A 94 33.12 -18.98 -11.36
CA LEU A 94 32.74 -19.21 -9.97
C LEU A 94 33.92 -18.99 -9.02
N ASP A 95 35.11 -19.48 -9.36
CA ASP A 95 36.34 -19.21 -8.58
C ASP A 95 36.66 -17.71 -8.56
N ARG A 96 36.53 -17.03 -9.71
CA ARG A 96 36.69 -15.57 -9.77
C ARG A 96 35.68 -14.82 -8.90
N TYR A 97 34.48 -15.34 -8.69
CA TYR A 97 33.50 -14.76 -7.76
C TYR A 97 33.93 -14.92 -6.30
N LYS A 98 34.63 -16.02 -5.98
CA LYS A 98 35.08 -16.35 -4.62
C LYS A 98 36.33 -15.58 -4.17
N ASP A 99 37.05 -14.98 -5.11
CA ASP A 99 38.24 -14.16 -4.86
C ASP A 99 38.01 -13.11 -3.75
N GLU A 100 39.10 -12.74 -3.09
CA GLU A 100 39.08 -11.71 -2.06
C GLU A 100 38.77 -10.34 -2.66
N VAL A 101 37.77 -9.66 -2.08
CA VAL A 101 37.35 -8.32 -2.50
C VAL A 101 37.44 -7.32 -1.35
N GLY A 102 37.72 -6.06 -1.68
CA GLY A 102 37.74 -4.97 -0.71
C GLY A 102 36.35 -4.48 -0.33
N HIS A 103 35.47 -4.39 -1.34
CA HIS A 103 34.11 -3.86 -1.22
C HIS A 103 33.06 -4.76 -1.89
N GLU A 104 31.83 -4.69 -1.39
CA GLU A 104 30.66 -5.42 -1.92
C GLU A 104 30.48 -5.23 -3.43
N THR A 105 30.70 -4.01 -3.92
CA THR A 105 30.53 -3.63 -5.33
C THR A 105 31.50 -4.29 -6.31
N GLU A 106 32.58 -4.90 -5.80
CA GLU A 106 33.52 -5.70 -6.59
C GLU A 106 32.97 -7.11 -6.88
N ARG A 107 31.93 -7.57 -6.16
CA ARG A 107 31.27 -8.87 -6.41
C ARG A 107 30.30 -8.85 -7.59
N TYR A 108 29.76 -7.68 -7.95
CA TYR A 108 28.68 -7.56 -8.92
C TYR A 108 29.11 -8.01 -10.33
N GLY A 109 30.27 -7.53 -10.79
CA GLY A 109 30.81 -7.88 -12.10
C GLY A 109 31.10 -9.38 -12.26
N PRO A 110 31.85 -10.01 -11.34
CA PRO A 110 32.07 -11.45 -11.34
C PRO A 110 30.77 -12.27 -11.35
N PHE A 111 29.77 -11.91 -10.52
CA PHE A 111 28.47 -12.57 -10.53
C PHE A 111 27.74 -12.42 -11.86
N ASN A 112 27.67 -11.20 -12.41
CA ASN A 112 26.99 -10.93 -13.68
C ASN A 112 27.65 -11.72 -14.83
N ASN A 113 28.98 -11.81 -14.85
CA ASN A 113 29.69 -12.61 -15.85
C ASN A 113 29.35 -14.11 -15.72
N LEU A 114 29.31 -14.64 -14.50
CA LEU A 114 28.90 -16.03 -14.24
C LEU A 114 27.46 -16.27 -14.69
N ALA A 115 26.53 -15.43 -14.27
CA ALA A 115 25.10 -15.55 -14.59
C ALA A 115 24.85 -15.43 -16.10
N ASN A 116 25.46 -14.45 -16.78
CA ASN A 116 25.32 -14.26 -18.21
C ASN A 116 25.97 -15.39 -19.03
N HIS A 117 27.08 -15.95 -18.55
CA HIS A 117 27.66 -17.15 -19.16
C HIS A 117 26.71 -18.35 -19.06
N ILE A 118 26.14 -18.58 -17.87
CA ILE A 118 25.14 -19.65 -17.66
C ILE A 118 23.92 -19.44 -18.57
N LEU A 119 23.39 -18.22 -18.65
CA LEU A 119 22.25 -17.89 -19.53
C LEU A 119 22.59 -18.16 -21.01
N ALA A 120 23.82 -17.86 -21.44
CA ALA A 120 24.27 -18.16 -22.79
C ALA A 120 24.37 -19.67 -23.08
N GLU A 121 24.91 -20.46 -22.14
CA GLU A 121 25.00 -21.93 -22.25
C GLU A 121 23.60 -22.58 -22.28
N LEU A 122 22.66 -22.03 -21.50
CA LEU A 122 21.27 -22.49 -21.47
C LEU A 122 20.54 -22.31 -22.80
N TRP A 123 21.03 -21.46 -23.71
CA TRP A 123 20.44 -21.24 -25.03
C TRP A 123 20.26 -22.54 -25.83
N GLY A 124 21.21 -23.47 -25.73
CA GLY A 124 21.14 -24.78 -26.40
C GLY A 124 20.24 -25.81 -25.70
N VAL A 125 19.77 -25.50 -24.48
CA VAL A 125 18.91 -26.37 -23.67
C VAL A 125 17.44 -25.96 -23.77
N LEU A 126 17.18 -24.68 -24.01
CA LEU A 126 15.84 -24.11 -24.07
C LEU A 126 15.07 -24.56 -25.32
N PRO A 127 13.74 -24.69 -25.24
CA PRO A 127 12.92 -25.01 -26.39
C PRO A 127 12.91 -23.86 -27.42
N ASP A 128 12.53 -24.17 -28.66
CA ASP A 128 12.43 -23.18 -29.74
C ASP A 128 11.36 -22.11 -29.47
N SER A 129 10.35 -22.42 -28.65
CA SER A 129 9.24 -21.52 -28.29
C SER A 129 9.57 -20.56 -27.13
N ARG A 130 10.84 -20.32 -26.83
CA ARG A 130 11.29 -19.57 -25.64
C ARG A 130 11.05 -18.05 -25.71
N PRO A 131 10.93 -17.36 -24.56
CA PRO A 131 11.00 -15.90 -24.47
C PRO A 131 12.38 -15.35 -24.92
N LYS A 132 12.45 -14.03 -25.14
CA LYS A 132 13.73 -13.33 -25.42
C LYS A 132 14.72 -13.52 -24.27
N ASN A 133 16.03 -13.53 -24.57
CA ASN A 133 17.08 -13.72 -23.57
C ASN A 133 16.98 -12.71 -22.43
N LEU A 134 17.24 -13.17 -21.22
CA LEU A 134 17.54 -12.29 -20.10
C LEU A 134 19.03 -11.98 -20.09
N VAL A 135 19.37 -10.79 -19.63
CA VAL A 135 20.74 -10.35 -19.39
C VAL A 135 20.79 -9.71 -18.01
N VAL A 136 21.74 -10.14 -17.19
CA VAL A 136 22.01 -9.57 -15.87
C VAL A 136 23.00 -8.41 -16.00
N CYS A 137 22.63 -7.27 -15.46
CA CYS A 137 23.36 -6.01 -15.58
C CYS A 137 23.63 -5.41 -14.19
N ARG A 138 24.77 -4.75 -14.04
CA ARG A 138 25.08 -3.93 -12.86
C ARG A 138 24.28 -2.62 -12.93
N ASN A 139 23.80 -2.12 -11.79
CA ASN A 139 22.95 -0.93 -11.72
C ASN A 139 23.16 -0.03 -10.47
N ASP A 140 23.97 -0.43 -9.49
CA ASP A 140 24.24 0.31 -8.24
C ASP A 140 24.52 1.82 -8.38
N HIS A 141 25.21 2.24 -9.45
CA HIS A 141 25.59 3.64 -9.67
C HIS A 141 24.48 4.54 -10.23
N VAL A 142 23.37 3.95 -10.72
CA VAL A 142 22.33 4.68 -11.46
C VAL A 142 20.94 4.33 -10.96
N SER A 143 20.20 5.35 -10.53
CA SER A 143 18.82 5.17 -10.10
C SER A 143 17.92 4.82 -11.28
N VAL A 144 17.09 3.81 -11.08
CA VAL A 144 16.07 3.39 -12.04
C VAL A 144 15.03 4.50 -12.17
N LYS A 145 14.71 4.86 -13.42
CA LYS A 145 13.79 5.94 -13.78
C LYS A 145 12.34 5.49 -13.74
N GLY A 146 11.42 6.46 -13.73
CA GLY A 146 9.97 6.21 -13.65
C GLY A 146 9.41 6.30 -12.22
N SER A 147 10.23 6.66 -11.22
CA SER A 147 9.79 6.96 -9.85
C SER A 147 10.57 8.12 -9.24
N THR A 148 9.96 8.82 -8.28
CA THR A 148 10.58 9.89 -7.49
C THR A 148 11.45 9.38 -6.34
N ALA A 149 11.40 8.08 -6.04
CA ALA A 149 12.12 7.49 -4.91
C ALA A 149 13.64 7.32 -5.12
N GLN A 150 14.12 7.51 -6.36
CA GLN A 150 15.54 7.43 -6.75
C GLN A 150 16.24 6.16 -6.23
N GLN A 151 15.61 5.01 -6.46
CA GLN A 151 16.11 3.72 -6.00
C GLN A 151 17.09 3.11 -7.02
N SER A 152 18.14 2.46 -6.52
CA SER A 152 19.18 1.81 -7.32
C SER A 152 19.41 0.39 -6.79
N PRO A 153 18.74 -0.64 -7.33
CA PRO A 153 19.14 -2.02 -7.07
C PRO A 153 20.58 -2.25 -7.54
N ASP A 154 21.32 -3.11 -6.83
CA ASP A 154 22.73 -3.39 -7.17
C ASP A 154 22.89 -3.96 -8.58
N CYS A 155 22.05 -4.95 -8.91
CA CYS A 155 21.96 -5.56 -10.23
C CYS A 155 20.49 -5.74 -10.64
N VAL A 156 20.27 -5.86 -11.95
CA VAL A 156 18.94 -6.08 -12.55
C VAL A 156 19.04 -7.13 -13.65
N ALA A 157 17.98 -7.90 -13.87
CA ALA A 157 17.88 -8.74 -15.07
C ALA A 157 16.86 -8.13 -16.03
N VAL A 158 17.25 -7.94 -17.29
CA VAL A 158 16.42 -7.29 -18.33
C VAL A 158 16.32 -8.15 -19.58
N PRO A 159 15.24 -8.06 -20.37
CA PRO A 159 15.18 -8.69 -21.68
C PRO A 159 16.22 -8.06 -22.62
N GLU A 160 16.90 -8.88 -23.43
CA GLU A 160 17.93 -8.45 -24.38
C GLU A 160 17.43 -7.36 -25.35
N SER A 161 16.13 -7.35 -25.69
CA SER A 161 15.55 -6.30 -26.52
C SER A 161 15.53 -4.91 -25.90
N VAL A 162 15.71 -4.78 -24.58
CA VAL A 162 15.88 -3.48 -23.90
C VAL A 162 17.27 -2.89 -24.18
N LEU A 163 18.23 -3.74 -24.56
CA LEU A 163 19.62 -3.34 -24.81
C LEU A 163 19.85 -2.84 -26.24
N SER A 164 19.14 -3.42 -27.22
CA SER A 164 19.37 -3.23 -28.67
C SER A 164 19.05 -1.84 -29.23
N GLY A 165 18.63 -0.87 -28.41
CA GLY A 165 18.20 0.47 -28.83
C GLY A 165 19.07 1.64 -28.37
N HIS A 166 20.13 1.39 -27.58
CA HIS A 166 20.95 2.45 -27.00
C HIS A 166 22.46 2.12 -27.07
N PRO A 167 23.32 3.00 -27.61
CA PRO A 167 24.77 2.76 -27.73
C PRO A 167 25.42 2.31 -26.42
N ASP A 168 25.08 2.97 -25.31
CA ASP A 168 25.59 2.65 -23.96
C ASP A 168 25.11 1.31 -23.39
N ARG A 169 24.11 0.66 -23.99
CA ARG A 169 23.54 -0.61 -23.52
C ARG A 169 23.90 -1.80 -24.41
N MET A 170 24.60 -1.59 -25.53
CA MET A 170 24.80 -2.66 -26.52
C MET A 170 25.79 -3.76 -26.10
N SER A 171 26.61 -3.51 -25.07
CA SER A 171 27.64 -4.46 -24.62
C SER A 171 27.28 -5.04 -23.25
N CYS A 172 26.95 -6.34 -23.22
CA CYS A 172 26.71 -7.08 -21.99
C CYS A 172 27.93 -7.05 -21.05
N ASP A 173 29.15 -7.09 -21.59
CA ASP A 173 30.39 -7.01 -20.80
C ASP A 173 30.53 -5.66 -20.10
N ASN A 174 30.17 -4.57 -20.80
CA ASN A 174 30.21 -3.22 -20.22
C ASN A 174 29.14 -3.07 -19.14
N LEU A 175 27.93 -3.55 -19.41
CA LEU A 175 26.83 -3.53 -18.44
C LEU A 175 27.09 -4.42 -17.22
N SER A 176 27.82 -5.52 -17.39
CA SER A 176 28.22 -6.39 -16.29
C SER A 176 29.26 -5.72 -15.39
N LYS A 177 30.22 -4.97 -15.97
CA LYS A 177 31.33 -4.35 -15.21
C LYS A 177 30.98 -2.98 -14.62
N GLY A 178 30.42 -2.09 -15.44
CA GLY A 178 30.21 -0.67 -15.11
C GLY A 178 28.75 -0.24 -15.02
N GLY A 179 27.81 -1.07 -15.50
CA GLY A 179 26.40 -0.69 -15.62
C GLY A 179 26.16 0.39 -16.68
N PRO A 180 24.91 0.90 -16.81
CA PRO A 180 24.62 1.99 -17.73
C PRO A 180 25.19 3.32 -17.19
N THR A 181 25.94 4.07 -18.00
CA THR A 181 26.49 5.39 -17.59
C THR A 181 25.50 6.53 -17.77
N GLU A 182 24.97 6.73 -18.99
CA GLU A 182 24.02 7.81 -19.29
C GLU A 182 22.58 7.29 -19.52
N ALA A 183 22.44 5.99 -19.79
CA ALA A 183 21.20 5.34 -20.19
C ALA A 183 20.53 4.56 -19.06
N ALA A 184 20.05 5.23 -18.02
CA ALA A 184 19.38 4.61 -16.87
C ALA A 184 18.15 3.74 -17.26
N PHE A 185 18.04 2.52 -16.73
CA PHE A 185 16.87 1.66 -16.91
C PHE A 185 15.60 2.32 -16.33
N HIS A 186 14.43 1.92 -16.82
CA HIS A 186 13.13 2.28 -16.24
C HIS A 186 12.48 1.08 -15.56
N TRP A 187 11.64 1.31 -14.55
CA TRP A 187 10.98 0.22 -13.81
C TRP A 187 10.15 -0.71 -14.69
N ASP A 188 9.55 -0.20 -15.77
CA ASP A 188 8.76 -0.96 -16.74
C ASP A 188 9.63 -1.87 -17.64
N GLU A 189 10.94 -1.65 -17.66
CA GLU A 189 11.92 -2.46 -18.40
C GLU A 189 12.47 -3.65 -17.57
N LEU A 190 12.18 -3.71 -16.26
CA LEU A 190 12.81 -4.66 -15.33
C LEU A 190 11.89 -5.83 -14.94
N PRO A 191 12.12 -7.06 -15.42
CA PRO A 191 11.48 -8.26 -14.89
C PRO A 191 11.73 -8.50 -13.38
N THR A 192 12.98 -8.32 -12.93
CA THR A 192 13.41 -8.58 -11.54
C THR A 192 14.61 -7.71 -11.14
N PHE A 193 14.83 -7.56 -9.84
CA PHE A 193 16.06 -7.02 -9.25
C PHE A 193 16.92 -8.11 -8.59
N ILE A 194 18.20 -7.81 -8.38
CA ILE A 194 19.14 -8.62 -7.59
C ILE A 194 19.90 -7.68 -6.65
N GLU A 195 19.75 -7.88 -5.35
CA GLU A 195 20.42 -7.11 -4.30
C GLU A 195 21.57 -7.93 -3.69
N PHE A 196 22.67 -7.27 -3.35
CA PHE A 196 23.84 -7.91 -2.74
C PHE A 196 24.07 -7.43 -1.31
N LYS A 197 24.61 -8.32 -0.48
CA LYS A 197 25.24 -7.98 0.80
C LYS A 197 26.56 -8.73 0.95
N MET A 198 27.58 -8.06 1.48
CA MET A 198 28.87 -8.67 1.78
C MET A 198 29.13 -8.72 3.28
N GLU A 199 29.32 -9.93 3.82
CA GLU A 199 29.76 -10.14 5.22
C GLU A 199 31.19 -10.67 5.27
N VAL A 200 31.62 -11.43 4.26
CA VAL A 200 32.95 -12.01 4.14
C VAL A 200 33.68 -11.47 2.91
N LYS A 201 34.96 -11.08 3.08
CA LYS A 201 35.78 -10.57 1.97
C LYS A 201 36.30 -11.65 1.03
N ASN A 202 36.74 -12.79 1.58
CA ASN A 202 37.31 -13.90 0.83
C ASN A 202 36.46 -15.16 1.04
N LEU A 203 35.72 -15.58 0.01
CA LEU A 203 34.80 -16.72 0.14
C LEU A 203 35.53 -18.06 0.17
N HIS A 204 36.80 -18.14 -0.26
CA HIS A 204 37.61 -19.35 -0.10
C HIS A 204 37.90 -19.69 1.37
N THR A 205 37.71 -18.72 2.29
CA THR A 205 37.92 -18.94 3.72
C THR A 205 36.71 -19.59 4.41
N ILE A 206 35.56 -19.63 3.74
CA ILE A 206 34.35 -20.25 4.27
C ILE A 206 34.53 -21.78 4.15
N PRO A 207 34.48 -22.53 5.26
CA PRO A 207 34.58 -24.00 5.19
C PRO A 207 33.47 -24.56 4.30
N LEU A 208 33.82 -25.49 3.42
CA LEU A 208 32.82 -26.27 2.69
C LEU A 208 31.91 -26.92 3.73
N GLU A 209 30.60 -26.61 3.72
CA GLU A 209 29.67 -27.28 4.62
C GLU A 209 29.69 -28.77 4.24
N SER A 210 30.34 -29.59 5.06
CA SER A 210 30.34 -31.03 4.85
C SER A 210 28.89 -31.49 4.97
N SER A 211 28.32 -31.99 3.87
CA SER A 211 27.10 -32.79 3.89
C SER A 211 27.23 -33.87 4.97
N THR A 212 26.73 -33.57 6.17
CA THR A 212 26.78 -34.46 7.31
C THR A 212 25.36 -34.79 7.70
N LYS A 213 25.08 -36.08 7.54
CA LYS A 213 24.05 -36.84 8.25
C LYS A 213 23.76 -36.23 9.62
N VAL A 214 22.47 -36.12 9.91
CA VAL A 214 21.85 -35.95 11.23
C VAL A 214 22.78 -36.40 12.36
N PRO A 215 23.16 -35.52 13.31
CA PRO A 215 23.89 -35.95 14.50
C PRO A 215 22.97 -36.83 15.34
N SER A 216 23.28 -38.11 15.41
CA SER A 216 22.72 -39.02 16.42
C SER A 216 23.13 -38.53 17.81
N ALA A 217 22.16 -38.51 18.73
CA ALA A 217 22.35 -38.17 20.14
C ALA A 217 23.56 -38.89 20.76
N PRO A 218 24.29 -38.26 21.71
CA PRO A 218 25.43 -38.88 22.33
C PRO A 218 24.99 -40.06 23.20
N ALA A 219 25.38 -41.27 22.78
CA ALA A 219 25.34 -42.45 23.62
C ALA A 219 26.36 -42.28 24.76
N GLY A 220 25.84 -42.11 25.98
CA GLY A 220 26.66 -42.15 27.19
C GLY A 220 27.39 -43.48 27.29
N ARG A 221 28.73 -43.44 27.22
CA ARG A 221 29.57 -44.60 27.50
C ARG A 221 30.22 -44.42 28.86
N ALA A 222 29.82 -45.30 29.77
CA ALA A 222 30.33 -45.46 31.11
C ALA A 222 31.85 -45.61 31.14
N SER A 223 32.52 -44.85 32.01
CA SER A 223 33.86 -45.19 32.49
C SER A 223 33.74 -45.96 33.81
N GLY A 224 34.33 -47.15 33.82
CA GLY A 224 34.46 -47.98 35.01
C GLY A 224 35.53 -47.43 35.96
N SER A 225 35.21 -47.48 37.25
CA SER A 225 36.01 -47.05 38.40
C SER A 225 37.24 -47.92 38.68
N LYS A 226 38.23 -47.32 39.35
CA LYS A 226 39.04 -47.82 40.49
C LYS A 226 39.92 -46.63 40.91
N THR A 227 40.03 -46.13 42.15
CA THR A 227 39.89 -46.67 43.52
C THR A 227 39.76 -45.53 44.53
N GLY A 228 39.06 -45.74 45.66
CA GLY A 228 39.54 -45.27 46.98
C GLY A 228 38.66 -44.30 47.80
N SER A 229 38.11 -44.82 48.91
CA SER A 229 37.77 -44.15 50.20
C SER A 229 36.49 -43.29 50.30
N SER A 230 35.41 -43.85 50.86
CA SER A 230 34.82 -43.56 52.21
C SER A 230 33.87 -42.35 52.22
N SER A 231 32.65 -42.34 52.78
CA SER A 231 31.97 -43.18 53.77
C SER A 231 30.46 -42.84 53.82
N SER A 232 29.67 -43.81 54.34
CA SER A 232 28.39 -43.69 55.10
C SER A 232 27.17 -43.03 54.44
N GLU A 233 26.14 -43.81 54.04
CA GLU A 233 24.91 -44.16 54.81
C GLU A 233 23.76 -43.17 54.51
N ALA A 234 22.48 -43.51 54.41
CA ALA A 234 21.72 -44.75 54.28
C ALA A 234 20.23 -44.34 54.09
N VAL A 235 19.47 -45.12 53.29
CA VAL A 235 18.04 -45.48 53.51
C VAL A 235 16.96 -44.38 53.31
N SER A 236 15.71 -44.63 52.91
CA SER A 236 14.99 -45.58 52.05
C SER A 236 13.48 -45.23 52.18
N ARG A 237 12.68 -45.56 51.15
CA ARG A 237 11.21 -45.85 51.16
C ARG A 237 10.14 -44.73 51.31
N LYS A 238 9.49 -44.42 50.17
CA LYS A 238 8.04 -44.60 49.80
C LYS A 238 7.02 -45.06 50.89
N PRO A 239 5.67 -45.02 50.66
CA PRO A 239 4.75 -43.91 50.30
C PRO A 239 3.34 -44.02 51.02
N SER A 240 2.33 -43.25 50.55
CA SER A 240 0.85 -43.40 50.73
C SER A 240 0.23 -42.74 51.99
N ARG A 241 -1.00 -42.20 52.07
CA ARG A 241 -2.22 -42.22 51.22
C ARG A 241 -3.27 -41.22 51.82
N THR A 242 -4.28 -40.82 51.01
CA THR A 242 -5.66 -40.31 51.38
C THR A 242 -5.76 -38.98 52.18
N SER A 243 -6.72 -38.06 52.01
CA SER A 243 -8.14 -38.04 51.57
C SER A 243 -8.64 -36.60 51.34
N THR A 244 -9.64 -36.42 50.46
CA THR A 244 -10.51 -35.23 50.22
C THR A 244 -11.48 -34.97 51.40
N PRO A 245 -12.15 -33.78 51.61
CA PRO A 245 -13.05 -33.11 50.63
C PRO A 245 -13.35 -31.57 50.75
N THR A 246 -14.00 -31.03 49.69
CA THR A 246 -14.99 -29.91 49.55
C THR A 246 -14.84 -28.53 50.23
N SER A 247 -14.87 -27.43 49.44
CA SER A 247 -15.88 -26.30 49.47
C SER A 247 -15.35 -24.92 48.96
N THR A 248 -16.31 -24.15 48.43
CA THR A 248 -16.42 -22.89 47.63
C THR A 248 -15.60 -21.65 48.06
N PRO A 249 -15.36 -20.64 47.18
CA PRO A 249 -14.37 -19.57 47.38
C PRO A 249 -14.94 -18.26 47.96
N GLY A 250 -14.09 -17.56 48.74
CA GLY A 250 -14.35 -16.25 49.34
C GLY A 250 -13.46 -15.14 48.76
N LEU A 251 -14.06 -13.94 48.72
CA LEU A 251 -13.57 -12.60 48.33
C LEU A 251 -12.40 -12.06 49.19
N ILE A 252 -11.94 -10.84 48.81
CA ILE A 252 -11.29 -9.72 49.59
C ILE A 252 -9.94 -9.29 48.92
N PRO A 253 -9.49 -8.00 48.91
CA PRO A 253 -10.08 -6.73 48.45
C PRO A 253 -9.05 -5.81 47.69
N SER A 254 -9.45 -4.57 47.33
CA SER A 254 -8.56 -3.46 46.92
C SER A 254 -7.88 -2.76 48.12
N PRO A 255 -6.89 -1.88 47.85
CA PRO A 255 -6.85 -0.61 48.58
C PRO A 255 -6.61 0.63 47.70
N THR A 256 -7.11 1.76 48.22
CA THR A 256 -7.01 3.16 47.79
C THR A 256 -5.99 3.91 48.67
N ILE A 257 -5.40 5.02 48.20
CA ILE A 257 -4.87 6.24 48.90
C ILE A 257 -4.15 7.10 47.83
N ALA A 258 -4.06 8.43 47.79
CA ALA A 258 -4.83 9.63 48.19
C ALA A 258 -4.06 10.85 47.60
N LEU A 259 -4.69 12.04 47.53
CA LEU A 259 -4.22 13.28 46.86
C LEU A 259 -3.53 14.31 47.80
N SER A 260 -2.76 15.24 47.17
CA SER A 260 -2.49 16.68 47.50
C SER A 260 -1.21 17.07 48.29
N PRO A 261 -0.72 18.36 48.27
CA PRO A 261 -0.93 19.51 47.34
C PRO A 261 0.32 20.41 47.01
N ALA A 262 0.13 21.32 46.03
CA ALA A 262 0.59 22.73 45.86
C ALA A 262 2.01 23.23 46.23
N PHE A 263 2.64 23.98 45.31
CA PHE A 263 3.27 25.31 45.56
C PHE A 263 3.38 26.13 44.26
N GLY A 264 2.95 27.39 44.31
CA GLY A 264 3.10 28.43 43.28
C GLY A 264 4.05 29.57 43.74
N PRO A 265 4.00 30.77 43.16
CA PRO A 265 5.14 31.41 42.44
C PRO A 265 5.61 32.77 42.99
N THR A 266 6.77 33.29 42.51
CA THR A 266 7.21 34.72 42.54
C THR A 266 8.49 34.90 41.66
N GLN A 267 8.50 35.62 40.53
CA GLN A 267 8.61 37.08 40.24
C GLN A 267 9.92 37.82 40.67
N SER A 268 10.66 38.36 39.67
CA SER A 268 11.13 39.77 39.52
C SER A 268 12.33 39.86 38.53
N THR A 269 12.19 40.33 37.27
CA THR A 269 12.38 41.70 36.71
C THR A 269 13.78 42.35 36.79
N THR A 270 14.38 42.65 35.61
CA THR A 270 14.79 44.00 35.08
C THR A 270 15.99 43.91 34.12
N GLY A 271 15.99 44.72 33.04
CA GLY A 271 17.23 45.08 32.31
C GLY A 271 17.10 45.25 30.79
N SER A 272 17.00 46.48 30.31
CA SER A 272 16.62 46.91 28.94
C SER A 272 17.81 47.23 28.00
N THR A 273 17.53 47.29 26.68
CA THR A 273 18.15 48.15 25.62
C THR A 273 19.66 47.97 25.30
N SER A 274 20.22 48.10 24.08
CA SER A 274 19.86 48.80 22.84
C SER A 274 20.89 48.46 21.72
N THR A 275 20.44 48.56 20.45
CA THR A 275 21.13 49.07 19.23
C THR A 275 22.57 48.66 18.84
N SER A 276 22.72 48.14 17.61
CA SER A 276 23.52 48.72 16.49
C SER A 276 23.60 47.72 15.32
N THR A 277 22.88 47.95 14.22
CA THR A 277 23.34 48.57 12.96
C THR A 277 24.45 47.82 12.21
N GLY A 278 24.09 47.23 11.05
CA GLY A 278 25.02 46.77 10.02
C GLY A 278 24.27 46.56 8.71
N ARG A 279 24.22 47.61 7.90
CA ARG A 279 23.42 47.77 6.67
C ARG A 279 24.19 47.23 5.45
N SER A 280 23.44 46.57 4.56
CA SER A 280 23.52 46.62 3.08
C SER A 280 24.83 46.30 2.33
N THR A 281 24.75 45.46 1.30
CA THR A 281 24.58 45.91 -0.11
C THR A 281 24.66 44.75 -1.10
N SER A 282 23.84 44.88 -2.15
CA SER A 282 23.81 44.11 -3.38
C SER A 282 25.13 44.17 -4.17
N SER A 283 25.52 43.08 -4.84
CA SER A 283 26.12 43.19 -6.18
C SER A 283 25.99 41.90 -6.98
N SER A 284 25.29 42.01 -8.11
CA SER A 284 25.31 41.09 -9.23
C SER A 284 26.72 40.98 -9.80
N LYS A 285 27.22 39.77 -10.06
CA LYS A 285 28.34 39.55 -11.00
C LYS A 285 28.28 38.16 -11.63
N ARG A 286 27.87 38.18 -12.91
CA ARG A 286 28.32 37.39 -14.06
C ARG A 286 28.67 35.91 -13.85
N LEU A 287 27.82 35.07 -14.46
CA LEU A 287 28.12 33.74 -14.99
C LEU A 287 29.47 33.70 -15.73
N ARG A 288 30.29 32.71 -15.39
CA ARG A 288 31.28 32.11 -16.27
C ARG A 288 31.14 30.60 -16.18
N GLU A 289 31.13 29.99 -17.36
CA GLU A 289 31.16 28.55 -17.60
C GLU A 289 32.37 27.93 -16.89
N ASP A 290 32.11 26.88 -16.10
CA ASP A 290 32.94 25.68 -15.98
C ASP A 290 32.30 24.78 -14.91
N ASP A 291 31.34 23.96 -15.32
CA ASP A 291 30.74 22.92 -14.46
C ASP A 291 30.95 21.55 -15.14
N LYS A 292 32.14 20.99 -14.94
CA LYS A 292 32.53 19.62 -15.30
C LYS A 292 33.00 18.80 -14.09
N ASP A 293 32.65 19.20 -12.87
CA ASP A 293 33.12 18.52 -11.65
C ASP A 293 32.01 18.06 -10.68
N SER A 294 30.74 18.22 -11.05
CA SER A 294 29.59 17.76 -10.24
C SER A 294 29.26 16.27 -10.39
N VAL A 295 29.89 15.54 -11.33
CA VAL A 295 29.66 14.09 -11.56
C VAL A 295 30.58 13.19 -10.71
N ARG A 296 31.68 13.72 -10.15
CA ARG A 296 32.70 12.89 -9.45
C ARG A 296 32.53 12.75 -7.94
N LYS A 297 31.52 13.39 -7.32
CA LYS A 297 31.35 13.39 -5.86
C LYS A 297 30.45 12.29 -5.26
N ARG A 298 29.85 11.40 -6.07
CA ARG A 298 29.07 10.25 -5.56
C ARG A 298 29.85 8.93 -5.46
N ALA A 299 31.13 8.90 -5.85
CA ALA A 299 31.96 7.69 -5.83
C ALA A 299 32.65 7.41 -4.47
N ARG A 300 32.26 8.07 -3.38
CA ARG A 300 32.72 7.75 -2.03
C ARG A 300 31.51 7.50 -1.14
N LYS A 301 31.09 6.24 -1.04
CA LYS A 301 30.28 5.77 0.09
C LYS A 301 31.19 5.93 1.32
N ASP A 302 30.79 6.79 2.25
CA ASP A 302 31.55 7.11 3.46
C ASP A 302 31.90 5.83 4.25
N GLU A 303 33.18 5.72 4.64
CA GLU A 303 33.81 4.60 5.38
C GLU A 303 33.31 4.43 6.83
N ASP A 304 32.26 5.14 7.26
CA ASP A 304 31.79 5.13 8.66
C ASP A 304 30.25 4.97 8.79
N SER A 305 29.61 4.42 7.75
CA SER A 305 28.19 4.06 7.83
C SER A 305 28.02 2.82 8.73
N PRO A 306 27.12 2.81 9.73
CA PRO A 306 26.89 1.62 10.54
C PRO A 306 26.50 0.43 9.64
N ALA A 307 26.97 -0.77 9.99
CA ALA A 307 26.68 -1.99 9.25
C ALA A 307 25.16 -2.11 9.04
N THR A 308 24.74 -2.20 7.78
CA THR A 308 23.33 -2.27 7.40
C THR A 308 22.71 -3.53 7.99
N THR A 309 21.62 -3.40 8.74
CA THR A 309 21.02 -4.58 9.38
C THR A 309 20.29 -5.45 8.36
N ARG A 310 20.01 -6.70 8.73
CA ARG A 310 19.17 -7.58 7.91
C ARG A 310 17.78 -6.98 7.64
N ALA A 311 17.21 -6.28 8.63
CA ALA A 311 15.93 -5.60 8.50
C ALA A 311 15.99 -4.47 7.48
N ASP A 312 17.05 -3.66 7.49
CA ASP A 312 17.26 -2.58 6.51
C ASP A 312 17.36 -3.15 5.09
N THR A 313 18.05 -4.29 4.93
CA THR A 313 18.18 -4.98 3.63
C THR A 313 16.82 -5.45 3.10
N LEU A 314 15.98 -6.02 3.96
CA LEU A 314 14.62 -6.44 3.56
C LEU A 314 13.75 -5.24 3.21
N MET A 315 13.87 -4.16 3.97
CA MET A 315 13.17 -2.91 3.69
C MET A 315 13.58 -2.32 2.34
N GLN A 316 14.86 -2.40 2.00
CA GLN A 316 15.40 -2.01 0.70
C GLN A 316 14.82 -2.88 -0.43
N CYS A 317 14.85 -4.21 -0.29
CA CYS A 317 14.25 -5.12 -1.29
C CYS A 317 12.74 -4.89 -1.47
N ALA A 318 12.01 -4.72 -0.37
CA ALA A 318 10.58 -4.42 -0.39
C ALA A 318 10.29 -3.06 -1.05
N SER A 319 11.18 -2.08 -0.89
CA SER A 319 11.04 -0.81 -1.60
C SER A 319 11.18 -0.97 -3.12
N TYR A 320 12.08 -1.83 -3.62
CA TYR A 320 12.16 -2.13 -5.05
C TYR A 320 10.90 -2.82 -5.55
N ALA A 321 10.39 -3.80 -4.81
CA ALA A 321 9.15 -4.49 -5.15
C ALA A 321 7.95 -3.52 -5.21
N LEU A 322 7.86 -2.58 -4.27
CA LEU A 322 6.87 -1.51 -4.28
C LEU A 322 6.97 -0.64 -5.55
N GLU A 323 8.17 -0.21 -5.93
CA GLU A 323 8.38 0.55 -7.16
C GLU A 323 8.01 -0.27 -8.40
N MET A 324 8.29 -1.57 -8.43
CA MET A 324 7.93 -2.45 -9.55
C MET A 324 6.43 -2.69 -9.66
N LEU A 325 5.71 -2.88 -8.56
CA LEU A 325 4.23 -2.96 -8.56
C LEU A 325 3.61 -1.62 -8.98
N SER A 326 4.23 -0.50 -8.60
CA SER A 326 3.70 0.84 -8.85
C SER A 326 4.07 1.41 -10.22
N HIS A 327 5.25 1.10 -10.75
CA HIS A 327 5.83 1.74 -11.93
C HIS A 327 6.39 0.75 -12.95
N GLY A 328 6.41 -0.55 -12.65
CA GLY A 328 6.95 -1.61 -13.52
C GLY A 328 5.94 -2.23 -14.49
N GLY A 329 4.90 -1.49 -14.86
CA GLY A 329 3.71 -1.98 -15.56
C GLY A 329 2.55 -2.30 -14.59
N PHE A 330 1.47 -2.90 -15.09
CA PHE A 330 0.40 -3.40 -14.23
C PHE A 330 0.70 -4.86 -13.85
N ARG A 331 1.12 -5.07 -12.59
CA ARG A 331 1.59 -6.36 -12.09
C ARG A 331 0.75 -6.89 -10.95
N THR A 332 0.72 -8.20 -10.84
CA THR A 332 0.06 -8.94 -9.76
C THR A 332 1.01 -9.35 -8.64
N HIS A 333 2.30 -9.52 -8.96
CA HIS A 333 3.35 -9.89 -8.02
C HIS A 333 4.73 -9.49 -8.57
N VAL A 334 5.75 -9.58 -7.72
CA VAL A 334 7.16 -9.35 -8.03
C VAL A 334 8.00 -10.50 -7.47
N LEU A 335 8.95 -10.97 -8.26
CA LEU A 335 10.02 -11.86 -7.84
C LEU A 335 11.32 -11.05 -7.72
N GLY A 336 12.15 -11.38 -6.74
CA GLY A 336 13.45 -10.75 -6.51
C GLY A 336 14.48 -11.76 -5.98
N VAL A 337 15.75 -11.38 -6.04
CA VAL A 337 16.86 -12.21 -5.54
C VAL A 337 17.70 -11.38 -4.57
N LEU A 338 18.05 -11.96 -3.43
CA LEU A 338 19.01 -11.41 -2.49
C LEU A 338 20.21 -12.36 -2.39
N VAL A 339 21.40 -11.82 -2.62
CA VAL A 339 22.66 -12.54 -2.54
C VAL A 339 23.47 -11.99 -1.37
N THR A 340 23.63 -12.78 -0.31
CA THR A 340 24.56 -12.46 0.78
C THR A 340 25.77 -13.36 0.65
N ASP A 341 26.92 -12.81 0.27
CA ASP A 341 28.13 -13.57 -0.01
C ASP A 341 27.91 -14.68 -1.05
N ASP A 342 27.85 -15.95 -0.65
CA ASP A 342 27.58 -17.11 -1.53
C ASP A 342 26.19 -17.71 -1.33
N LYS A 343 25.34 -17.07 -0.53
CA LYS A 343 24.00 -17.50 -0.19
C LYS A 343 22.96 -16.75 -1.01
N LEU A 344 22.10 -17.50 -1.68
CA LEU A 344 21.01 -16.99 -2.50
C LEU A 344 19.68 -17.20 -1.79
N GLU A 345 18.93 -16.12 -1.59
CA GLU A 345 17.55 -16.12 -1.13
C GLU A 345 16.62 -15.59 -2.23
N LEU A 346 15.47 -16.23 -2.42
CA LEU A 346 14.43 -15.80 -3.33
C LEU A 346 13.35 -15.01 -2.57
N LEU A 347 12.87 -13.96 -3.20
CA LEU A 347 11.91 -13.02 -2.65
C LEU A 347 10.66 -13.01 -3.52
N TYR A 348 9.49 -13.02 -2.89
CA TYR A 348 8.19 -12.89 -3.56
C TYR A 348 7.34 -11.86 -2.81
N TYR A 349 6.71 -10.99 -3.58
CA TYR A 349 5.83 -9.94 -3.09
C TYR A 349 4.56 -9.92 -3.94
N ASP A 350 3.40 -10.01 -3.32
CA ASP A 350 2.11 -9.69 -3.94
C ASP A 350 1.33 -8.71 -3.06
N HIS A 351 0.09 -8.43 -3.44
CA HIS A 351 -0.79 -7.52 -2.71
C HIS A 351 -1.36 -8.11 -1.40
N SER A 352 -0.94 -9.31 -0.99
CA SER A 352 -1.46 -10.04 0.17
C SER A 352 -0.39 -10.43 1.18
N ILE A 353 0.83 -10.76 0.74
CA ILE A 353 1.91 -11.26 1.60
C ILE A 353 3.31 -10.98 0.99
N THR A 354 4.31 -11.01 1.87
CA THR A 354 5.72 -11.11 1.49
C THR A 354 6.25 -12.50 1.87
N ILE A 355 6.93 -13.17 0.94
CA ILE A 355 7.50 -14.51 1.13
C ILE A 355 9.00 -14.47 0.83
N ARG A 356 9.77 -15.17 1.64
CA ARG A 356 11.20 -15.42 1.44
C ARG A 356 11.47 -16.91 1.42
N SER A 357 12.44 -17.32 0.63
CA SER A 357 13.00 -18.65 0.74
C SER A 357 14.02 -18.74 1.88
N GLU A 358 14.28 -19.94 2.36
CA GLU A 358 15.57 -20.28 2.97
C GLU A 358 16.71 -20.06 1.96
N SER A 359 17.91 -19.80 2.46
CA SER A 359 19.08 -19.53 1.62
C SER A 359 19.72 -20.81 1.09
N VAL A 360 20.16 -20.81 -0.16
CA VAL A 360 21.01 -21.88 -0.73
C VAL A 360 22.40 -21.36 -1.05
N CYS A 361 23.43 -22.15 -0.76
CA CYS A 361 24.81 -21.83 -1.14
C CYS A 361 25.04 -22.18 -2.61
N PHE A 362 25.00 -21.19 -3.50
CA PHE A 362 25.12 -21.45 -4.94
C PHE A 362 26.56 -21.79 -5.38
N THR A 363 27.55 -21.55 -4.52
CA THR A 363 28.94 -21.91 -4.79
C THR A 363 29.27 -23.37 -4.46
N GLN A 364 28.43 -24.01 -3.64
CA GLN A 364 28.47 -25.45 -3.35
C GLN A 364 27.47 -26.22 -4.23
N ASP A 365 26.29 -25.63 -4.47
CA ASP A 365 25.28 -26.15 -5.37
C ASP A 365 25.04 -25.18 -6.54
N THR A 366 25.98 -25.18 -7.49
CA THR A 366 25.89 -24.33 -8.69
C THR A 366 24.77 -24.77 -9.63
N ALA A 367 24.38 -26.05 -9.60
CA ALA A 367 23.24 -26.55 -10.38
C ALA A 367 21.93 -25.86 -9.98
N SER A 368 21.77 -25.50 -8.70
CA SER A 368 20.65 -24.67 -8.25
C SER A 368 20.61 -23.27 -8.87
N LEU A 369 21.76 -22.62 -9.07
CA LEU A 369 21.84 -21.34 -9.77
C LEU A 369 21.51 -21.49 -11.26
N VAL A 370 22.02 -22.54 -11.90
CA VAL A 370 21.69 -22.85 -13.30
C VAL A 370 20.19 -23.10 -13.47
N ALA A 371 19.58 -23.88 -12.59
CA ALA A 371 18.14 -24.13 -12.59
C ALA A 371 17.33 -22.84 -12.41
N LEU A 372 17.74 -21.95 -11.50
CA LEU A 372 17.08 -20.66 -11.28
C LEU A 372 17.09 -19.80 -12.55
N LEU A 373 18.27 -19.63 -13.16
CA LEU A 373 18.43 -18.81 -14.37
C LEU A 373 17.64 -19.40 -15.56
N TYR A 374 17.62 -20.74 -15.70
CA TYR A 374 16.76 -21.42 -16.67
C TYR A 374 15.28 -21.10 -16.44
N CYS A 375 14.80 -21.24 -15.20
CA CYS A 375 13.40 -21.02 -14.88
C CYS A 375 12.99 -19.57 -15.10
N MET A 376 13.83 -18.61 -14.72
CA MET A 376 13.60 -17.19 -14.98
C MET A 376 13.48 -16.91 -16.48
N GLN A 377 14.33 -17.50 -17.32
CA GLN A 377 14.27 -17.33 -18.77
C GLN A 377 13.03 -17.98 -19.41
N MET A 378 12.43 -18.97 -18.76
CA MET A 378 11.22 -19.66 -19.22
C MET A 378 9.91 -18.99 -18.79
N LEU A 379 9.96 -18.02 -17.87
CA LEU A 379 8.75 -17.34 -17.43
C LEU A 379 8.12 -16.53 -18.56
N THR A 380 6.81 -16.74 -18.76
CA THR A 380 5.96 -15.89 -19.60
C THR A 380 5.78 -14.52 -18.92
N PRO A 381 5.23 -13.50 -19.62
CA PRO A 381 4.85 -12.24 -18.97
C PRO A 381 3.96 -12.44 -17.73
N ALA A 382 2.97 -13.35 -17.79
CA ALA A 382 2.15 -13.71 -16.63
C ALA A 382 2.97 -14.27 -15.46
N GLY A 383 3.97 -15.11 -15.78
CA GLY A 383 4.91 -15.66 -14.80
C GLY A 383 5.80 -14.61 -14.13
N TRP A 384 6.07 -13.49 -14.81
CA TRP A 384 6.71 -12.29 -14.23
C TRP A 384 5.74 -11.34 -13.53
N GLY A 385 4.46 -11.72 -13.48
CA GLY A 385 3.39 -10.99 -12.80
C GLY A 385 2.63 -10.00 -13.66
N TYR A 386 2.96 -9.81 -14.95
CA TYR A 386 2.18 -8.92 -15.82
C TYR A 386 0.76 -9.46 -16.01
N VAL A 387 -0.24 -8.56 -15.96
CA VAL A 387 -1.65 -8.93 -16.10
C VAL A 387 -1.98 -9.25 -17.55
N ASP A 388 -2.46 -10.46 -17.85
CA ASP A 388 -2.68 -10.95 -19.22
C ASP A 388 -3.63 -10.09 -20.06
N VAL A 389 -4.67 -9.52 -19.45
CA VAL A 389 -5.65 -8.68 -20.16
C VAL A 389 -5.08 -7.33 -20.64
N ILE A 390 -3.86 -6.97 -20.22
CA ILE A 390 -3.12 -5.77 -20.68
C ILE A 390 -1.80 -6.15 -21.34
N GLY A 391 -1.10 -7.14 -20.78
CA GLY A 391 0.26 -7.53 -21.15
C GLY A 391 1.34 -6.60 -20.58
N PRO A 392 2.62 -6.85 -20.92
CA PRO A 392 3.72 -5.99 -20.53
C PRO A 392 3.70 -4.67 -21.34
N PRO A 393 4.23 -3.56 -20.77
CA PRO A 393 4.36 -2.30 -21.50
C PRO A 393 5.18 -2.47 -22.80
N PRO A 394 4.83 -1.76 -23.89
CA PRO A 394 5.58 -1.84 -25.14
C PRO A 394 7.01 -1.30 -24.96
N LEU A 395 7.99 -2.20 -24.98
CA LEU A 395 9.40 -1.87 -24.86
C LEU A 395 9.87 -1.07 -26.09
N GLY A 396 10.45 0.12 -25.88
CA GLY A 396 11.25 0.81 -26.91
C GLY A 396 10.56 1.88 -27.77
N LYS A 397 9.30 2.26 -27.52
CA LYS A 397 8.71 3.47 -28.12
C LYS A 397 8.75 4.61 -27.11
N SER A 398 9.81 5.43 -27.16
CA SER A 398 9.77 6.73 -26.50
C SER A 398 8.67 7.54 -27.16
N SER A 399 7.50 7.67 -26.53
CA SER A 399 6.59 8.76 -26.84
C SER A 399 7.26 10.05 -26.34
N ASN A 400 8.21 10.56 -27.13
CA ASN A 400 8.60 11.95 -27.05
C ASN A 400 7.36 12.76 -27.48
N THR A 401 6.45 13.02 -26.56
CA THR A 401 5.50 14.13 -26.73
C THR A 401 6.30 15.41 -26.54
N SER A 402 7.05 15.80 -27.57
CA SER A 402 7.47 17.19 -27.73
C SER A 402 6.19 18.00 -27.90
N GLY A 403 5.73 18.65 -26.83
CA GLY A 403 4.74 19.72 -26.95
C GLY A 403 5.26 20.78 -27.92
N PRO A 404 4.39 21.43 -28.70
CA PRO A 404 4.83 22.45 -29.66
C PRO A 404 5.53 23.58 -28.90
N SER A 405 6.73 23.94 -29.37
CA SER A 405 7.50 25.06 -28.82
C SER A 405 6.72 26.36 -29.04
N VAL A 406 6.27 26.99 -27.95
CA VAL A 406 5.70 28.33 -28.01
C VAL A 406 6.85 29.33 -27.98
N SER A 407 7.09 29.96 -29.12
CA SER A 407 7.92 31.16 -29.25
C SER A 407 7.31 32.32 -28.42
N PRO A 408 8.13 33.17 -27.78
CA PRO A 408 7.62 34.31 -27.02
C PRO A 408 7.39 35.49 -27.96
N ASP A 409 6.18 36.07 -27.97
CA ASP A 409 5.89 37.36 -28.62
C ASP A 409 4.55 37.95 -28.09
N PRO A 410 4.27 39.26 -28.23
CA PRO A 410 4.56 40.25 -27.20
C PRO A 410 3.31 40.93 -26.60
N LEU A 411 3.54 41.66 -25.51
CA LEU A 411 2.63 42.59 -24.81
C LEU A 411 1.67 43.38 -25.73
N VAL A 412 0.34 43.23 -25.58
CA VAL A 412 -0.66 44.26 -25.96
C VAL A 412 -1.90 44.25 -25.03
N SER A 413 -2.14 45.45 -24.50
CA SER A 413 -3.32 46.14 -23.93
C SER A 413 -4.54 45.44 -23.32
N THR A 414 -4.89 45.98 -22.15
CA THR A 414 -6.13 45.95 -21.39
C THR A 414 -7.35 46.53 -22.13
N ASP A 415 -8.46 45.78 -22.19
CA ASP A 415 -9.80 46.33 -22.37
C ASP A 415 -10.85 45.44 -21.64
N PRO A 416 -11.67 45.97 -20.71
CA PRO A 416 -12.60 45.18 -19.91
C PRO A 416 -14.01 45.19 -20.51
N SER A 417 -14.27 44.41 -21.57
CA SER A 417 -15.64 44.24 -22.08
C SER A 417 -15.88 42.94 -22.88
N THR A 418 -15.43 41.79 -22.38
CA THR A 418 -15.93 40.49 -22.86
C THR A 418 -15.72 39.43 -21.79
N ALA A 419 -16.69 39.30 -20.88
CA ALA A 419 -16.70 38.30 -19.82
C ALA A 419 -17.94 37.39 -19.96
N GLN A 420 -18.14 36.83 -21.15
CA GLN A 420 -19.14 35.80 -21.43
C GLN A 420 -18.71 34.94 -22.63
N ASP A 421 -17.62 34.15 -22.49
CA ASP A 421 -17.42 32.95 -23.34
C ASP A 421 -16.29 32.00 -22.87
N GLU A 422 -15.96 31.95 -21.57
CA GLU A 422 -14.93 31.04 -21.04
C GLU A 422 -15.53 29.82 -20.34
N LEU A 423 -16.26 28.98 -21.08
CA LEU A 423 -16.57 27.61 -20.65
C LEU A 423 -16.54 26.64 -21.82
N ARG A 424 -15.49 26.70 -22.63
CA ARG A 424 -15.24 25.69 -23.66
C ARG A 424 -13.78 25.25 -23.61
N THR A 425 -13.62 23.96 -23.31
CA THR A 425 -12.42 23.14 -23.59
C THR A 425 -11.09 23.73 -23.10
N THR A 426 -10.91 23.92 -21.80
CA THR A 426 -9.56 23.84 -21.23
C THR A 426 -9.59 23.02 -19.96
N ARG A 427 -8.97 21.85 -20.01
CA ARG A 427 -8.33 21.26 -18.84
C ARG A 427 -7.57 22.40 -18.16
N SER A 428 -7.92 22.73 -16.91
CA SER A 428 -7.06 23.56 -16.05
C SER A 428 -5.63 23.10 -16.30
N LYS A 429 -4.81 24.01 -16.85
CA LYS A 429 -3.47 23.75 -17.40
C LYS A 429 -2.88 22.54 -16.73
N SER A 430 -2.81 21.42 -17.46
CA SER A 430 -2.14 20.21 -17.01
C SER A 430 -0.81 20.64 -16.39
N LYS A 431 -0.65 20.45 -15.07
CA LYS A 431 0.65 20.65 -14.43
C LYS A 431 1.65 19.90 -15.28
N PRO A 432 2.72 20.55 -15.76
CA PRO A 432 3.59 19.98 -16.77
C PRO A 432 4.03 18.60 -16.31
N SER A 433 3.85 17.59 -17.17
CA SER A 433 4.43 16.27 -16.96
C SER A 433 5.89 16.48 -16.58
N VAL A 434 6.33 15.91 -15.45
CA VAL A 434 7.75 15.97 -15.07
C VAL A 434 8.54 15.42 -16.26
N PRO A 435 9.44 16.23 -16.87
CA PRO A 435 10.17 15.78 -18.04
C PRO A 435 10.89 14.45 -17.77
N GLY A 436 10.66 13.44 -18.60
CA GLY A 436 11.25 12.10 -18.45
C GLY A 436 10.46 11.08 -17.62
N TYR A 437 9.23 11.39 -17.19
CA TYR A 437 8.37 10.44 -16.49
C TYR A 437 7.51 9.63 -17.47
N ARG A 438 7.86 8.36 -17.71
CA ARG A 438 7.06 7.43 -18.52
C ARG A 438 5.81 6.98 -17.75
N GLN A 439 4.66 6.94 -18.43
CA GLN A 439 3.42 6.35 -17.91
C GLN A 439 3.27 4.92 -18.45
N PRO A 440 3.54 3.86 -17.66
CA PRO A 440 3.68 2.50 -18.18
C PRO A 440 2.41 1.90 -18.79
N LEU A 441 1.24 2.46 -18.47
CA LEU A 441 -0.06 2.01 -19.01
C LEU A 441 -0.53 2.87 -20.18
N HIS A 442 0.09 4.01 -20.43
CA HIS A 442 -0.38 4.90 -21.48
C HIS A 442 -0.14 4.27 -22.86
N GLY A 443 -1.20 4.13 -23.65
CA GLY A 443 -1.20 3.48 -24.96
C GLY A 443 -1.22 1.94 -24.91
N THR A 444 -1.30 1.32 -23.72
CA THR A 444 -1.55 -0.13 -23.64
C THR A 444 -3.03 -0.43 -23.84
N HIS A 445 -3.35 -1.66 -24.26
CA HIS A 445 -4.71 -2.04 -24.61
C HIS A 445 -5.24 -3.01 -23.56
N LEU A 446 -6.43 -2.74 -23.02
CA LEU A 446 -7.14 -3.60 -22.10
C LEU A 446 -8.18 -4.42 -22.87
N HIS A 447 -8.06 -5.74 -22.80
CA HIS A 447 -8.99 -6.69 -23.42
C HIS A 447 -9.99 -7.21 -22.37
N LEU A 448 -11.27 -6.86 -22.53
CA LEU A 448 -12.35 -7.23 -21.62
C LEU A 448 -13.04 -8.53 -22.07
N GLN A 449 -13.64 -9.25 -21.12
CA GLN A 449 -14.34 -10.53 -21.37
C GLN A 449 -15.56 -10.39 -22.29
N ASN A 450 -16.15 -9.20 -22.36
CA ASN A 450 -17.27 -8.91 -23.26
C ASN A 450 -16.81 -8.63 -24.72
N GLY A 451 -15.52 -8.77 -25.02
CA GLY A 451 -14.95 -8.54 -26.35
C GLY A 451 -14.57 -7.09 -26.63
N GLN A 452 -14.82 -6.17 -25.71
CA GLN A 452 -14.42 -4.77 -25.86
C GLN A 452 -12.92 -4.59 -25.62
N VAL A 453 -12.31 -3.66 -26.35
CA VAL A 453 -10.90 -3.27 -26.23
C VAL A 453 -10.84 -1.78 -25.92
N LEU A 454 -10.12 -1.45 -24.85
CA LEU A 454 -9.89 -0.06 -24.43
C LEU A 454 -8.41 0.30 -24.54
N GLU A 455 -8.10 1.38 -25.26
CA GLU A 455 -6.79 2.03 -25.16
C GLU A 455 -6.72 2.77 -23.81
N LEU A 456 -5.72 2.45 -22.99
CA LEU A 456 -5.51 3.09 -21.69
C LEU A 456 -4.77 4.41 -21.87
N GLY A 457 -5.32 5.47 -21.27
CA GLY A 457 -4.85 6.84 -21.39
C GLY A 457 -4.00 7.29 -20.20
N GLU A 458 -4.27 8.51 -19.73
CA GLU A 458 -3.52 9.12 -18.62
C GLU A 458 -3.82 8.45 -17.27
N LEU A 459 -2.81 8.31 -16.43
CA LEU A 459 -2.95 7.84 -15.06
C LEU A 459 -3.52 8.93 -14.15
N ILE A 460 -4.74 8.70 -13.63
CA ILE A 460 -5.46 9.62 -12.73
C ILE A 460 -5.02 9.41 -11.28
N PHE A 461 -4.98 8.14 -10.84
CA PHE A 461 -4.65 7.77 -9.46
C PHE A 461 -3.92 6.43 -9.41
N ARG A 462 -2.96 6.30 -8.50
CA ARG A 462 -2.33 5.02 -8.16
C ARG A 462 -1.98 4.97 -6.68
N GLN A 463 -2.40 3.91 -6.03
CA GLN A 463 -1.99 3.60 -4.67
C GLN A 463 -0.54 3.10 -4.66
N HIS A 464 0.30 3.74 -3.84
CA HIS A 464 1.69 3.35 -3.63
C HIS A 464 1.82 2.56 -2.33
N ALA A 465 1.40 1.29 -2.35
CA ALA A 465 1.45 0.38 -1.21
C ALA A 465 1.81 -1.05 -1.66
N LEU A 466 2.51 -1.79 -0.80
CA LEU A 466 2.94 -3.16 -1.08
C LEU A 466 1.75 -4.12 -0.89
N ILE A 467 1.18 -4.13 0.31
CA ILE A 467 0.01 -4.95 0.66
C ILE A 467 -1.28 -4.12 0.57
N GLY A 468 -2.37 -4.71 0.07
CA GLY A 468 -3.69 -4.08 0.02
C GLY A 468 -4.36 -4.14 -1.34
N ARG A 469 -5.07 -3.07 -1.72
CA ARG A 469 -5.87 -3.05 -2.95
C ARG A 469 -5.08 -2.67 -4.20
N GLY A 470 -3.90 -2.05 -4.06
CA GLY A 470 -3.10 -1.60 -5.20
C GLY A 470 -3.89 -0.76 -6.21
N SER A 471 -4.87 0.04 -5.73
CA SER A 471 -5.87 0.66 -6.58
C SER A 471 -5.23 1.58 -7.63
N CYS A 472 -5.63 1.43 -8.89
CA CYS A 472 -5.12 2.20 -10.02
C CYS A 472 -6.28 2.67 -10.89
N VAL A 473 -6.32 3.95 -11.26
CA VAL A 473 -7.39 4.58 -12.04
C VAL A 473 -6.77 5.31 -13.23
N VAL A 474 -7.17 4.93 -14.44
CA VAL A 474 -6.66 5.50 -15.70
C VAL A 474 -7.81 5.96 -16.59
N CYS A 475 -7.58 6.96 -17.43
CA CYS A 475 -8.49 7.24 -18.54
C CYS A 475 -8.53 6.04 -19.49
N GLY A 476 -9.65 5.85 -20.19
CA GLY A 476 -9.80 4.83 -21.23
C GLY A 476 -10.48 5.40 -22.47
N LYS A 477 -10.19 4.80 -23.62
CA LYS A 477 -10.88 5.09 -24.88
C LYS A 477 -11.27 3.78 -25.55
N ALA A 478 -12.54 3.63 -25.91
CA ALA A 478 -13.00 2.44 -26.61
C ALA A 478 -12.48 2.40 -28.05
N GLU A 479 -11.94 1.26 -28.47
CA GLU A 479 -11.42 1.08 -29.83
C GLU A 479 -12.43 0.42 -30.77
N ASN A 480 -13.19 -0.54 -30.25
CA ASN A 480 -14.08 -1.40 -31.03
C ASN A 480 -15.55 -1.34 -30.59
N SER A 481 -15.92 -0.34 -29.76
CA SER A 481 -17.31 -0.13 -29.31
C SER A 481 -17.93 1.08 -30.00
N HIS A 482 -19.01 0.89 -30.76
CA HIS A 482 -19.84 2.03 -31.19
C HIS A 482 -20.63 2.65 -30.04
N GLU A 483 -21.01 1.86 -29.03
CA GLU A 483 -21.79 2.33 -27.89
C GLU A 483 -20.96 3.21 -26.94
N TRP A 484 -19.65 2.95 -26.84
CA TRP A 484 -18.75 3.65 -25.94
C TRP A 484 -17.84 4.68 -26.63
N ALA A 485 -17.85 4.75 -27.98
CA ALA A 485 -16.92 5.56 -28.77
C ALA A 485 -16.87 7.04 -28.36
N ASP A 486 -18.03 7.62 -28.05
CA ASP A 486 -18.16 9.05 -27.74
C ASP A 486 -18.16 9.35 -26.22
N LYS A 487 -18.00 8.31 -25.38
CA LYS A 487 -18.03 8.47 -23.92
C LYS A 487 -16.61 8.68 -23.38
N PRO A 488 -16.35 9.69 -22.53
CA PRO A 488 -15.11 9.74 -21.77
C PRO A 488 -15.14 8.61 -20.72
N LEU A 489 -14.18 7.69 -20.79
CA LEU A 489 -14.14 6.51 -19.92
C LEU A 489 -13.02 6.61 -18.89
N VAL A 490 -13.27 5.98 -17.76
CA VAL A 490 -12.29 5.71 -16.71
C VAL A 490 -12.30 4.22 -16.39
N VAL A 491 -11.11 3.65 -16.26
CA VAL A 491 -10.91 2.26 -15.84
C VAL A 491 -10.26 2.25 -14.46
N LYS A 492 -10.92 1.60 -13.50
CA LYS A 492 -10.40 1.34 -12.15
C LYS A 492 -10.00 -0.12 -12.02
N PHE A 493 -8.80 -0.33 -11.52
CA PHE A 493 -8.23 -1.63 -11.17
C PHE A 493 -8.06 -1.73 -9.66
N SER A 494 -8.42 -2.86 -9.05
CA SER A 494 -8.22 -3.08 -7.61
C SER A 494 -8.08 -4.57 -7.25
N PHE A 495 -7.11 -4.91 -6.41
CA PHE A 495 -6.92 -6.25 -5.85
C PHE A 495 -7.78 -6.44 -4.60
N THR A 496 -9.01 -6.91 -4.82
CA THR A 496 -10.02 -7.03 -3.76
C THR A 496 -10.01 -8.44 -3.15
N PRO A 497 -10.13 -8.58 -1.82
CA PRO A 497 -10.26 -9.89 -1.18
C PRO A 497 -11.44 -10.68 -1.75
N VAL A 498 -11.25 -11.98 -2.00
CA VAL A 498 -12.32 -12.84 -2.56
C VAL A 498 -13.52 -13.00 -1.64
N THR A 499 -13.35 -12.71 -0.35
CA THR A 499 -14.39 -12.75 0.69
C THR A 499 -15.33 -11.55 0.63
N ARG A 500 -15.01 -10.50 -0.13
CA ARG A 500 -15.83 -9.31 -0.29
C ARG A 500 -16.60 -9.32 -1.61
N ILE A 501 -17.80 -8.75 -1.57
CA ILE A 501 -18.50 -8.32 -2.79
C ILE A 501 -17.64 -7.26 -3.49
N SER A 502 -17.51 -7.35 -4.81
CA SER A 502 -16.78 -6.34 -5.58
C SER A 502 -17.61 -5.06 -5.70
N GLU A 503 -16.95 -3.91 -5.86
CA GLU A 503 -17.64 -2.65 -6.12
C GLU A 503 -18.58 -2.75 -7.33
N GLY A 504 -18.13 -3.37 -8.43
CA GLY A 504 -18.97 -3.58 -9.62
C GLY A 504 -20.26 -4.34 -9.32
N ALA A 505 -20.15 -5.47 -8.61
CA ALA A 505 -21.32 -6.27 -8.22
C ALA A 505 -22.21 -5.56 -7.18
N MET A 506 -21.61 -4.74 -6.31
CA MET A 506 -22.36 -3.92 -5.37
C MET A 506 -23.17 -2.84 -6.09
N LEU A 507 -22.52 -2.11 -7.00
CA LEU A 507 -23.16 -1.07 -7.81
C LEU A 507 -24.24 -1.65 -8.72
N GLU A 508 -24.03 -2.83 -9.30
CA GLU A 508 -25.04 -3.53 -10.10
C GLU A 508 -26.35 -3.74 -9.31
N LYS A 509 -26.25 -4.31 -8.10
CA LYS A 509 -27.41 -4.48 -7.20
C LYS A 509 -28.06 -3.13 -6.83
N ILE A 510 -27.26 -2.12 -6.50
CA ILE A 510 -27.75 -0.79 -6.12
C ILE A 510 -28.49 -0.14 -7.28
N VAL A 511 -27.97 -0.25 -8.51
CA VAL A 511 -28.57 0.30 -9.73
C VAL A 511 -29.89 -0.40 -10.06
N GLU A 512 -30.00 -1.72 -9.85
CA GLU A 512 -31.26 -2.45 -10.01
C GLU A 512 -32.34 -1.94 -9.03
N LEU A 513 -31.97 -1.72 -7.76
CA LEU A 513 -32.87 -1.13 -6.76
C LEU A 513 -33.31 0.28 -7.16
N ALA A 514 -32.39 1.12 -7.62
CA ALA A 514 -32.69 2.48 -8.08
C ALA A 514 -33.62 2.50 -9.30
N LYS A 515 -33.45 1.55 -10.24
CA LYS A 515 -34.35 1.41 -11.42
C LYS A 515 -35.77 0.99 -11.02
N GLY A 516 -35.92 0.21 -9.95
CA GLY A 516 -37.21 -0.23 -9.43
C GLY A 516 -37.93 0.80 -8.55
N ASP A 517 -37.23 1.83 -8.10
CA ASP A 517 -37.77 2.85 -7.20
C ASP A 517 -38.51 3.95 -7.97
N THR A 518 -39.83 3.86 -8.01
CA THR A 518 -40.70 4.85 -8.66
C THR A 518 -40.85 6.15 -7.89
N GLU A 519 -40.46 6.19 -6.61
CA GLU A 519 -40.52 7.39 -5.77
C GLU A 519 -39.26 8.25 -5.95
N ASN A 520 -38.11 7.62 -6.22
CA ASN A 520 -36.80 8.28 -6.37
C ASN A 520 -36.22 8.17 -7.79
N VAL A 521 -37.02 8.48 -8.81
CA VAL A 521 -36.69 8.32 -10.25
C VAL A 521 -35.35 8.96 -10.68
N GLY A 522 -34.89 10.01 -9.97
CA GLY A 522 -33.63 10.70 -10.25
C GLY A 522 -32.36 10.04 -9.67
N MET A 523 -32.48 8.99 -8.86
CA MET A 523 -31.37 8.45 -8.05
C MET A 523 -30.17 7.98 -8.88
N LEU A 524 -30.42 7.40 -10.06
CA LEU A 524 -29.35 6.95 -10.97
C LEU A 524 -28.39 8.07 -11.37
N ALA A 525 -28.84 9.33 -11.37
CA ALA A 525 -27.99 10.47 -11.68
C ALA A 525 -26.87 10.68 -10.64
N HIS A 526 -27.09 10.21 -9.41
CA HIS A 526 -26.19 10.40 -8.27
C HIS A 526 -25.30 9.19 -7.97
N LEU A 527 -25.35 8.17 -8.83
CA LEU A 527 -24.52 6.96 -8.78
C LEU A 527 -23.52 6.94 -9.95
N PRO A 528 -22.40 6.20 -9.83
CA PRO A 528 -21.47 5.98 -10.93
C PRO A 528 -22.16 5.27 -12.10
N ASP A 529 -21.93 5.74 -13.33
CA ASP A 529 -22.43 5.07 -14.55
C ASP A 529 -21.41 3.99 -14.95
N VAL A 530 -21.64 2.79 -14.45
CA VAL A 530 -20.80 1.61 -14.71
C VAL A 530 -21.23 0.95 -16.01
N LEU A 531 -20.30 0.87 -16.95
CA LEU A 531 -20.52 0.25 -18.26
C LEU A 531 -20.12 -1.24 -18.27
N HIS A 532 -19.10 -1.60 -17.50
CA HIS A 532 -18.61 -2.97 -17.41
C HIS A 532 -17.88 -3.21 -16.10
N HIS A 533 -18.02 -4.40 -15.54
CA HIS A 533 -17.18 -4.86 -14.44
C HIS A 533 -16.83 -6.33 -14.61
N GLU A 534 -15.61 -6.71 -14.25
CA GLU A 534 -15.18 -8.10 -14.28
C GLU A 534 -14.12 -8.41 -13.23
N ALA A 535 -14.02 -9.69 -12.92
CA ALA A 535 -12.99 -10.24 -12.05
C ALA A 535 -12.01 -11.05 -12.88
N VAL A 536 -10.72 -10.70 -12.80
CA VAL A 536 -9.63 -11.53 -13.33
C VAL A 536 -9.15 -12.45 -12.20
N PRO A 537 -9.15 -13.78 -12.42
CA PRO A 537 -8.70 -14.75 -11.42
C PRO A 537 -7.21 -14.54 -11.07
N PRO A 538 -6.76 -14.98 -9.90
CA PRO A 538 -5.34 -14.95 -9.56
C PRO A 538 -4.54 -15.79 -10.56
N GLY A 539 -3.33 -15.34 -10.87
CA GLY A 539 -2.41 -16.09 -11.73
C GLY A 539 -1.95 -17.40 -11.09
N ASP A 540 -1.34 -18.27 -11.90
CA ASP A 540 -0.89 -19.59 -11.46
C ASP A 540 0.14 -19.51 -10.32
N VAL A 541 1.03 -18.52 -10.33
CA VAL A 541 2.06 -18.31 -9.30
C VAL A 541 1.40 -18.03 -7.94
N GLN A 542 0.50 -17.04 -7.89
CA GLN A 542 -0.22 -16.70 -6.66
C GLN A 542 -1.07 -17.88 -6.17
N SER A 543 -1.72 -18.60 -7.09
CA SER A 543 -2.52 -19.78 -6.76
C SER A 543 -1.70 -20.89 -6.10
N ARG A 544 -0.48 -21.15 -6.58
CA ARG A 544 0.42 -22.14 -5.97
C ARG A 544 0.91 -21.70 -4.59
N PHE A 545 1.30 -20.44 -4.41
CA PHE A 545 1.68 -19.91 -3.09
C PHE A 545 0.51 -19.95 -2.10
N SER A 546 -0.67 -19.49 -2.52
CA SER A 546 -1.90 -19.54 -1.72
C SER A 546 -2.19 -20.97 -1.23
N ALA A 547 -2.17 -21.95 -2.15
CA ALA A 547 -2.40 -23.35 -1.82
C ALA A 547 -1.35 -23.89 -0.85
N TRP A 548 -0.06 -23.61 -1.08
CA TRP A 548 1.02 -24.07 -0.21
C TRP A 548 0.89 -23.47 1.20
N LEU A 549 0.70 -22.15 1.32
CA LEU A 549 0.60 -21.45 2.60
C LEU A 549 -0.59 -21.96 3.43
N LYS A 550 -1.77 -22.09 2.81
CA LYS A 550 -2.96 -22.63 3.49
C LYS A 550 -2.76 -24.05 3.97
N ASN A 551 -2.07 -24.90 3.19
CA ASN A 551 -1.75 -26.27 3.60
C ASN A 551 -0.81 -26.32 4.81
N GLN A 552 0.03 -25.29 5.00
CA GLN A 552 0.87 -25.14 6.20
C GLN A 552 0.15 -24.44 7.36
N GLY A 553 -1.12 -24.03 7.19
CA GLY A 553 -1.85 -23.26 8.19
C GLY A 553 -1.38 -21.80 8.32
N ILE A 554 -0.64 -21.28 7.33
CA ILE A 554 -0.20 -19.89 7.27
C ILE A 554 -1.32 -19.06 6.63
N GLY A 555 -1.64 -17.92 7.24
CA GLY A 555 -2.66 -17.01 6.73
C GLY A 555 -2.29 -16.43 5.36
N TYR A 556 -3.21 -16.49 4.40
CA TYR A 556 -3.10 -15.86 3.09
C TYR A 556 -4.47 -15.33 2.69
N GLU A 557 -4.59 -14.01 2.50
CA GLU A 557 -5.83 -13.38 2.02
C GLU A 557 -5.85 -13.43 0.49
N ASP A 558 -6.66 -14.30 -0.11
CA ASP A 558 -6.75 -14.33 -1.57
C ASP A 558 -7.36 -13.03 -2.08
N ARG A 559 -6.68 -12.43 -3.06
CA ARG A 559 -7.15 -11.27 -3.79
C ARG A 559 -7.30 -11.61 -5.25
N ARG A 560 -8.34 -11.04 -5.86
CA ARG A 560 -8.57 -11.09 -7.31
C ARG A 560 -8.53 -9.67 -7.86
N LEU A 561 -8.03 -9.52 -9.07
CA LEU A 561 -8.06 -8.24 -9.74
C LEU A 561 -9.50 -7.96 -10.17
N GLN A 562 -10.04 -6.82 -9.73
CA GLN A 562 -11.31 -6.26 -10.18
C GLN A 562 -11.02 -5.17 -11.19
N ILE A 563 -11.78 -5.18 -12.28
CA ILE A 563 -11.75 -4.18 -13.34
C ILE A 563 -13.14 -3.55 -13.38
N LEU A 564 -13.20 -2.23 -13.30
CA LEU A 564 -14.43 -1.45 -13.36
C LEU A 564 -14.28 -0.35 -14.41
N VAL A 565 -15.13 -0.38 -15.44
CA VAL A 565 -15.20 0.61 -16.51
C VAL A 565 -16.41 1.48 -16.27
N MET A 566 -16.21 2.79 -16.16
CA MET A 566 -17.27 3.76 -15.90
C MET A 566 -17.09 5.02 -16.75
N THR A 567 -18.14 5.83 -16.88
CA THR A 567 -17.98 7.17 -17.44
C THR A 567 -17.15 8.06 -16.52
N GLU A 568 -16.38 8.97 -17.08
CA GLU A 568 -15.58 9.92 -16.32
C GLU A 568 -16.42 10.77 -15.35
N LEU A 569 -15.88 10.95 -14.14
CA LEU A 569 -16.40 11.82 -13.10
C LEU A 569 -15.30 12.81 -12.68
N PHE A 570 -15.71 13.98 -12.20
CA PHE A 570 -14.79 15.04 -11.81
C PHE A 570 -14.76 15.18 -10.28
N SER A 571 -13.61 15.52 -9.72
CA SER A 571 -13.47 15.66 -8.27
C SER A 571 -14.17 16.93 -7.77
N ILE A 572 -14.92 16.84 -6.66
CA ILE A 572 -15.57 18.00 -6.04
C ILE A 572 -14.60 19.17 -5.75
N LYS A 573 -13.32 18.86 -5.57
CA LYS A 573 -12.23 19.83 -5.33
C LYS A 573 -11.98 20.79 -6.50
N GLU A 574 -12.46 20.47 -7.69
CA GLU A 574 -12.38 21.37 -8.84
C GLU A 574 -13.35 22.54 -8.72
N LEU A 575 -14.40 22.41 -7.90
CA LEU A 575 -15.40 23.44 -7.69
C LEU A 575 -14.86 24.50 -6.71
N ARG A 576 -14.96 25.77 -7.09
CA ARG A 576 -14.30 26.90 -6.41
C ARG A 576 -15.27 27.96 -5.89
N SER A 577 -16.55 27.62 -5.74
CA SER A 577 -17.55 28.53 -5.16
C SER A 577 -18.62 27.76 -4.40
N THR A 578 -19.24 28.42 -3.41
CA THR A 578 -20.41 27.86 -2.70
C THR A 578 -21.51 27.44 -3.66
N ALA A 579 -21.85 28.29 -4.64
CA ALA A 579 -22.91 28.03 -5.60
C ALA A 579 -22.69 26.74 -6.42
N ALA A 580 -21.43 26.35 -6.63
CA ALA A 580 -21.08 25.11 -7.33
C ALA A 580 -21.06 23.89 -6.39
N ILE A 581 -20.52 24.03 -5.16
CA ILE A 581 -20.37 22.91 -4.21
C ILE A 581 -21.69 22.54 -3.54
N ALA A 582 -22.52 23.54 -3.18
CA ALA A 582 -23.73 23.32 -2.39
C ALA A 582 -24.72 22.35 -3.07
N PRO A 583 -25.05 22.47 -4.38
CA PRO A 583 -25.91 21.50 -5.06
C PRO A 583 -25.30 20.10 -5.10
N VAL A 584 -24.00 19.99 -5.40
CA VAL A 584 -23.28 18.70 -5.47
C VAL A 584 -23.28 17.99 -4.12
N PHE A 585 -23.07 18.73 -3.02
CA PHE A 585 -23.08 18.17 -1.68
C PHE A 585 -24.48 17.70 -1.25
N ARG A 586 -25.53 18.45 -1.61
CA ARG A 586 -26.94 18.05 -1.40
C ARG A 586 -27.28 16.78 -2.18
N ASP A 587 -26.89 16.70 -3.45
CA ASP A 587 -27.08 15.52 -4.30
C ASP A 587 -26.44 14.26 -3.67
N VAL A 588 -25.22 14.39 -3.17
CA VAL A 588 -24.49 13.30 -2.50
C VAL A 588 -25.16 12.90 -1.19
N PHE A 589 -25.62 13.86 -0.39
CA PHE A 589 -26.39 13.55 0.81
C PHE A 589 -27.70 12.81 0.50
N LYS A 590 -28.45 13.26 -0.52
CA LYS A 590 -29.68 12.58 -0.98
C LYS A 590 -29.40 11.15 -1.43
N CYS A 591 -28.34 10.95 -2.21
CA CYS A 591 -27.87 9.63 -2.60
C CYS A 591 -27.57 8.76 -1.38
N TYR A 592 -26.83 9.28 -0.40
CA TYR A 592 -26.51 8.54 0.82
C TYR A 592 -27.73 8.23 1.70
N LYS A 593 -28.66 9.17 1.86
CA LYS A 593 -29.94 8.94 2.57
C LYS A 593 -30.71 7.79 1.92
N TRP A 594 -30.86 7.82 0.60
CA TRP A 594 -31.52 6.77 -0.16
C TRP A 594 -30.81 5.42 -0.06
N LEU A 595 -29.48 5.40 -0.17
CA LEU A 595 -28.67 4.19 -0.01
C LEU A 595 -28.96 3.51 1.33
N HIS A 596 -29.05 4.29 2.41
CA HIS A 596 -29.34 3.73 3.72
C HIS A 596 -30.81 3.34 3.90
N GLU A 597 -31.75 4.26 3.65
CA GLU A 597 -33.17 4.05 3.96
C GLU A 597 -33.83 3.04 3.02
N VAL A 598 -33.51 3.09 1.73
CA VAL A 598 -34.14 2.27 0.69
C VAL A 598 -33.26 1.07 0.34
N ALA A 599 -32.00 1.32 -0.05
CA ALA A 599 -31.13 0.23 -0.52
C ALA A 599 -30.52 -0.60 0.63
N GLN A 600 -30.65 -0.15 1.89
CA GLN A 600 -30.09 -0.81 3.07
C GLN A 600 -28.56 -0.99 2.98
N VAL A 601 -27.87 0.05 2.50
CA VAL A 601 -26.42 0.11 2.30
C VAL A 601 -25.80 1.21 3.18
N ILE A 602 -24.67 0.91 3.83
CA ILE A 602 -23.78 1.91 4.44
C ILE A 602 -22.51 2.00 3.59
N HIS A 603 -22.02 3.22 3.33
CA HIS A 603 -20.90 3.47 2.41
C HIS A 603 -19.54 3.16 3.06
N ARG A 604 -19.36 3.57 4.32
CA ARG A 604 -18.16 3.32 5.16
C ARG A 604 -16.83 3.98 4.74
N ASP A 605 -16.76 4.57 3.54
CA ASP A 605 -15.59 5.31 3.09
C ASP A 605 -15.95 6.67 2.47
N VAL A 606 -16.88 7.40 3.10
CA VAL A 606 -17.15 8.78 2.67
C VAL A 606 -15.89 9.62 2.89
N SER A 607 -15.36 10.18 1.80
CA SER A 607 -14.13 10.96 1.81
C SER A 607 -14.16 12.03 0.72
N LEU A 608 -13.31 13.04 0.83
CA LEU A 608 -13.24 14.15 -0.13
C LEU A 608 -13.02 13.68 -1.58
N ASN A 609 -12.40 12.52 -1.76
CA ASN A 609 -12.11 12.01 -3.09
C ASN A 609 -13.16 11.05 -3.64
N ASN A 610 -14.10 10.64 -2.79
CA ASN A 610 -15.20 9.75 -3.15
C ASN A 610 -16.48 10.56 -3.43
N ILE A 611 -16.47 11.86 -3.10
CA ILE A 611 -17.47 12.83 -3.55
C ILE A 611 -17.02 13.42 -4.89
N MET A 612 -17.79 13.10 -5.93
CA MET A 612 -17.51 13.49 -7.30
C MET A 612 -18.69 14.30 -7.88
N TYR A 613 -18.51 14.83 -9.08
CA TYR A 613 -19.60 15.41 -9.85
C TYR A 613 -19.54 15.01 -11.33
N ARG A 614 -20.73 14.94 -11.95
CA ARG A 614 -20.92 14.82 -13.39
C ARG A 614 -21.27 16.19 -13.96
N LYS A 615 -20.65 16.55 -15.09
CA LYS A 615 -21.00 17.76 -15.85
C LYS A 615 -22.23 17.48 -16.70
N LYS A 616 -23.25 18.33 -16.59
CA LYS A 616 -24.43 18.29 -17.46
C LYS A 616 -24.19 19.17 -18.69
N GLU A 617 -24.99 18.94 -19.74
CA GLU A 617 -24.91 19.71 -20.99
C GLU A 617 -25.19 21.21 -20.79
N ASP A 618 -26.01 21.55 -19.79
CA ASP A 618 -26.34 22.93 -19.41
C ASP A 618 -25.21 23.63 -18.60
N GLY A 619 -24.09 22.96 -18.38
CA GLY A 619 -22.95 23.45 -17.60
C GLY A 619 -23.10 23.28 -16.09
N SER A 620 -24.23 22.78 -15.59
CA SER A 620 -24.42 22.50 -14.17
C SER A 620 -23.72 21.21 -13.74
N ALA A 621 -23.47 21.08 -12.43
CA ALA A 621 -22.85 19.91 -11.83
C ALA A 621 -23.91 19.06 -11.10
N CYS A 622 -23.85 17.74 -11.29
CA CYS A 622 -24.64 16.77 -10.53
C CYS A 622 -23.74 16.01 -9.57
N GLY A 623 -24.05 15.98 -8.28
CA GLY A 623 -23.24 15.25 -7.31
C GLY A 623 -23.38 13.74 -7.47
N VAL A 624 -22.26 13.04 -7.35
CA VAL A 624 -22.15 11.58 -7.45
C VAL A 624 -21.32 11.06 -6.29
N LEU A 625 -21.87 10.11 -5.53
CA LEU A 625 -21.10 9.35 -4.54
C LEU A 625 -20.45 8.16 -5.24
N SER A 626 -19.15 7.96 -5.03
CA SER A 626 -18.35 6.92 -5.70
C SER A 626 -17.53 6.10 -4.69
N ASP A 627 -16.91 5.01 -5.15
CA ASP A 627 -16.04 4.12 -4.38
C ASP A 627 -16.74 3.26 -3.33
N PHE A 628 -17.52 2.29 -3.81
CA PHE A 628 -18.31 1.36 -2.98
C PHE A 628 -17.51 0.11 -2.52
N ASP A 629 -16.19 0.11 -2.64
CA ASP A 629 -15.33 -1.03 -2.28
C ASP A 629 -15.41 -1.45 -0.80
N LEU A 630 -15.75 -0.51 0.10
CA LEU A 630 -15.90 -0.77 1.54
C LEU A 630 -17.36 -0.82 2.00
N ALA A 631 -18.30 -0.57 1.08
CA ALA A 631 -19.71 -0.48 1.41
C ALA A 631 -20.30 -1.86 1.76
N LEU A 632 -21.44 -1.86 2.44
CA LEU A 632 -22.02 -3.07 3.02
C LEU A 632 -23.55 -3.03 3.00
N PHE A 633 -24.17 -4.12 2.53
CA PHE A 633 -25.60 -4.37 2.69
C PHE A 633 -25.91 -4.81 4.14
N LEU A 634 -26.80 -4.09 4.81
CA LEU A 634 -27.24 -4.34 6.18
C LEU A 634 -27.96 -5.68 6.34
N SER A 635 -28.63 -6.14 5.28
CA SER A 635 -29.39 -7.40 5.24
C SER A 635 -28.50 -8.66 5.16
N GLU A 636 -27.38 -8.60 4.45
CA GLU A 636 -26.57 -9.77 4.11
C GLU A 636 -25.50 -10.11 5.16
N ASN A 637 -25.24 -9.23 6.14
CA ASN A 637 -24.00 -9.32 6.94
C ASN A 637 -24.11 -8.95 8.43
N LYS A 638 -25.20 -9.33 9.13
CA LYS A 638 -25.30 -9.14 10.60
C LYS A 638 -24.14 -9.77 11.39
N ALA A 639 -23.52 -10.84 10.88
CA ALA A 639 -22.32 -11.44 11.47
C ALA A 639 -21.02 -10.69 11.08
N ALA A 640 -20.81 -10.32 9.81
CA ALA A 640 -19.60 -9.63 9.36
C ALA A 640 -19.52 -8.15 9.82
N ALA A 641 -20.65 -7.48 10.01
CA ALA A 641 -20.72 -6.16 10.63
C ALA A 641 -20.22 -6.17 12.09
N SER A 642 -20.21 -7.34 12.74
CA SER A 642 -19.69 -7.56 14.11
C SER A 642 -18.30 -8.20 14.17
N THR A 643 -17.78 -8.72 13.06
CA THR A 643 -16.48 -9.44 12.98
C THR A 643 -15.46 -8.82 12.03
N SER A 644 -15.75 -7.65 11.43
CA SER A 644 -14.77 -6.86 10.68
C SER A 644 -13.69 -6.35 11.62
N THR A 645 -12.66 -7.16 11.88
CA THR A 645 -11.41 -6.76 12.57
C THR A 645 -10.66 -5.63 11.84
N GLN A 646 -11.11 -5.29 10.63
CA GLN A 646 -10.52 -4.29 9.74
C GLN A 646 -11.12 -2.91 10.03
N ARG A 647 -10.27 -1.96 10.44
CA ARG A 647 -10.60 -0.52 10.45
C ARG A 647 -10.69 -0.07 8.99
N THR A 648 -11.91 0.21 8.53
CA THR A 648 -12.19 0.66 7.16
C THR A 648 -12.47 2.14 7.14
N GLY A 649 -12.00 2.83 6.11
CA GLY A 649 -12.29 4.24 5.87
C GLY A 649 -11.04 5.11 5.80
N THR A 650 -11.20 6.29 5.21
CA THR A 650 -10.12 7.27 5.07
C THR A 650 -9.93 8.04 6.38
N LYS A 651 -8.86 7.73 7.12
CA LYS A 651 -8.59 8.15 8.52
C LYS A 651 -8.99 9.60 8.87
N PRO A 652 -8.61 10.66 8.11
CA PRO A 652 -9.02 12.04 8.42
C PRO A 652 -10.53 12.28 8.45
N TYR A 653 -11.33 11.49 7.72
CA TYR A 653 -12.78 11.66 7.63
C TYR A 653 -13.54 10.71 8.56
N MET A 654 -12.90 9.68 9.13
CA MET A 654 -13.56 8.72 10.00
C MET A 654 -14.13 9.38 11.27
N ALA A 655 -15.34 8.96 11.66
CA ALA A 655 -16.00 9.40 12.88
C ALA A 655 -15.17 9.11 14.15
N ILE A 656 -15.30 9.97 15.17
CA ILE A 656 -14.57 9.85 16.46
C ILE A 656 -14.69 8.45 17.04
N ASP A 657 -15.90 7.88 17.03
CA ASP A 657 -16.16 6.55 17.56
C ASP A 657 -15.30 5.46 16.89
N LEU A 658 -15.14 5.53 15.57
CA LEU A 658 -14.37 4.55 14.80
C LEU A 658 -12.85 4.68 15.04
N LEU A 659 -12.38 5.81 15.56
CA LEU A 659 -10.98 6.08 15.89
C LEU A 659 -10.61 5.66 17.32
N ASP A 660 -11.57 5.73 18.25
CA ASP A 660 -11.33 5.61 19.69
C ASP A 660 -10.99 4.23 20.22
N ASN A 661 -11.50 3.16 19.59
CA ASN A 661 -11.38 1.82 20.13
C ASN A 661 -10.65 0.86 19.18
N PRO A 662 -9.33 0.69 19.34
CA PRO A 662 -8.53 -0.14 18.44
C PRO A 662 -8.80 -1.65 18.53
N LYS A 663 -9.49 -2.11 19.59
CA LYS A 663 -9.60 -3.54 19.97
C LYS A 663 -11.03 -4.08 20.00
N VAL A 664 -12.04 -3.26 19.73
CA VAL A 664 -13.46 -3.66 19.73
C VAL A 664 -14.02 -3.43 18.35
N THR A 665 -14.62 -4.47 17.77
CA THR A 665 -15.40 -4.37 16.53
C THR A 665 -16.57 -3.42 16.77
N LEU A 666 -16.41 -2.17 16.36
CA LEU A 666 -17.47 -1.19 16.40
C LEU A 666 -18.33 -1.35 15.16
N LEU A 667 -19.63 -1.54 15.38
CA LEU A 667 -20.63 -1.48 14.33
C LEU A 667 -20.58 -0.08 13.69
N HIS A 668 -20.30 -0.04 12.39
CA HIS A 668 -20.42 1.17 11.57
C HIS A 668 -21.90 1.49 11.37
N ARG A 669 -22.26 2.75 11.65
CA ARG A 669 -23.64 3.25 11.67
C ARG A 669 -23.81 4.34 10.64
N TYR A 670 -25.04 4.65 10.23
CA TYR A 670 -25.21 5.64 9.17
C TYR A 670 -24.71 7.02 9.59
N ARG A 671 -24.83 7.36 10.89
CA ARG A 671 -24.33 8.62 11.45
C ARG A 671 -22.81 8.78 11.35
N HIS A 672 -22.05 7.69 11.20
CA HIS A 672 -20.61 7.77 11.01
C HIS A 672 -20.26 8.29 9.62
N ASP A 673 -21.04 7.95 8.61
CA ASP A 673 -20.90 8.52 7.28
C ASP A 673 -21.43 9.97 7.24
N LEU A 674 -22.45 10.33 8.03
CA LEU A 674 -22.86 11.74 8.22
C LEU A 674 -21.74 12.58 8.87
N GLU A 675 -21.07 12.03 9.89
CA GLU A 675 -19.91 12.69 10.51
C GLU A 675 -18.75 12.84 9.52
N SER A 676 -18.58 11.84 8.65
CA SER A 676 -17.61 11.90 7.55
C SER A 676 -17.95 12.99 6.54
N LEU A 677 -19.24 13.15 6.15
CA LEU A 677 -19.69 14.26 5.30
C LEU A 677 -19.36 15.62 5.93
N PHE A 678 -19.63 15.79 7.23
CA PHE A 678 -19.24 17.01 7.96
C PHE A 678 -17.73 17.29 7.85
N TYR A 679 -16.87 16.31 8.13
CA TYR A 679 -15.42 16.49 8.00
C TYR A 679 -14.98 16.77 6.58
N VAL A 680 -15.62 16.16 5.57
CA VAL A 680 -15.34 16.46 4.16
C VAL A 680 -15.66 17.91 3.83
N LEU A 681 -16.82 18.42 4.27
CA LEU A 681 -17.23 19.80 4.01
C LEU A 681 -16.24 20.80 4.64
N VAL A 682 -15.87 20.58 5.90
CA VAL A 682 -14.86 21.40 6.58
C VAL A 682 -13.55 21.41 5.79
N CYS A 683 -12.99 20.23 5.50
CA CYS A 683 -11.72 20.11 4.77
C CYS A 683 -11.77 20.78 3.39
N LEU A 684 -12.88 20.63 2.67
CA LEU A 684 -13.09 21.21 1.35
C LEU A 684 -13.08 22.75 1.40
N THR A 685 -13.64 23.34 2.46
CA THR A 685 -13.84 24.80 2.54
C THR A 685 -12.73 25.58 3.22
N THR A 686 -11.76 24.94 3.88
CA THR A 686 -10.73 25.63 4.70
C THR A 686 -9.29 25.44 4.19
N HIS A 687 -9.14 24.94 2.96
CA HIS A 687 -8.02 24.10 2.50
C HIS A 687 -6.61 24.75 2.42
N GLU A 688 -6.38 26.02 2.78
CA GLU A 688 -5.07 26.67 2.48
C GLU A 688 -4.20 27.05 3.68
N ASP A 689 -4.72 27.21 4.91
CA ASP A 689 -3.87 27.64 6.05
C ASP A 689 -4.18 26.99 7.42
N ASN A 690 -5.14 26.06 7.51
CA ASN A 690 -5.49 25.46 8.80
C ASN A 690 -4.53 24.32 9.20
N LYS A 691 -3.57 24.64 10.08
CA LYS A 691 -2.56 23.69 10.57
C LYS A 691 -3.14 22.49 11.31
N ASP A 692 -4.29 22.63 11.97
CA ASP A 692 -4.87 21.57 12.80
C ASP A 692 -5.44 20.45 11.94
N ILE A 693 -6.22 20.79 10.91
CA ILE A 693 -6.81 19.81 9.97
C ILE A 693 -5.71 19.21 9.08
N LEU A 694 -4.74 20.01 8.64
CA LEU A 694 -3.63 19.54 7.81
C LEU A 694 -2.74 18.52 8.55
N ALA A 695 -2.74 18.52 9.89
CA ALA A 695 -2.00 17.54 10.70
C ALA A 695 -2.71 16.18 10.85
N TRP A 696 -4.03 16.11 10.67
CA TRP A 696 -4.83 14.89 10.91
C TRP A 696 -4.34 13.64 10.17
N PRO A 697 -3.88 13.70 8.90
CA PRO A 697 -3.35 12.53 8.21
C PRO A 697 -2.12 11.93 8.89
N ALA A 698 -1.32 12.73 9.61
CA ALA A 698 -0.11 12.28 10.28
C ALA A 698 -0.35 11.70 11.69
N LEU A 699 -1.43 12.08 12.35
CA LEU A 699 -1.73 11.66 13.72
C LEU A 699 -2.01 10.16 13.85
N GLY A 700 -1.66 9.58 14.99
CA GLY A 700 -2.12 8.23 15.37
C GLY A 700 -3.64 8.17 15.52
N TRP A 701 -4.21 6.96 15.55
CA TRP A 701 -5.66 6.75 15.63
C TRP A 701 -6.29 7.42 16.86
N GLN A 702 -5.75 7.15 18.06
CA GLN A 702 -6.25 7.73 19.30
C GLN A 702 -5.97 9.24 19.37
N GLU A 703 -4.81 9.68 18.90
CA GLU A 703 -4.45 11.10 18.85
C GLU A 703 -5.43 11.88 17.98
N LEU A 704 -5.79 11.34 16.81
CA LEU A 704 -6.79 11.93 15.94
C LEU A 704 -8.18 11.96 16.58
N ALA A 705 -8.56 10.89 17.29
CA ALA A 705 -9.83 10.86 18.02
C ALA A 705 -9.91 11.95 19.10
N VAL A 706 -8.80 12.20 19.81
CA VAL A 706 -8.70 13.28 20.79
C VAL A 706 -8.75 14.65 20.09
N ALA A 707 -7.97 14.84 19.03
CA ALA A 707 -7.95 16.08 18.26
C ALA A 707 -9.34 16.44 17.72
N LYS A 708 -10.10 15.47 17.21
CA LYS A 708 -11.46 15.68 16.72
C LYS A 708 -12.48 16.02 17.81
N ARG A 709 -12.33 15.45 19.01
CA ARG A 709 -13.18 15.84 20.16
C ARG A 709 -12.93 17.26 20.62
N GLU A 710 -11.68 17.71 20.55
CA GLU A 710 -11.32 19.09 20.85
C GLU A 710 -11.84 20.02 19.74
N PHE A 711 -11.66 19.62 18.48
CA PHE A 711 -12.16 20.35 17.31
C PHE A 711 -13.67 20.64 17.37
N LEU A 712 -14.49 19.67 17.81
CA LEU A 712 -15.93 19.87 18.00
C LEU A 712 -16.30 20.80 19.18
N ARG A 713 -15.35 21.13 20.05
CA ARG A 713 -15.53 22.02 21.21
C ARG A 713 -14.84 23.37 21.06
N SER A 714 -13.92 23.49 20.10
CA SER A 714 -13.22 24.73 19.78
C SER A 714 -13.98 25.56 18.75
N GLU A 715 -13.53 26.80 18.55
CA GLU A 715 -13.97 27.60 17.40
C GLU A 715 -13.58 26.88 16.10
N LEU A 716 -14.55 26.73 15.19
CA LEU A 716 -14.27 26.13 13.88
C LEU A 716 -13.45 27.09 13.01
N PRO A 717 -12.60 26.54 12.12
CA PRO A 717 -11.93 27.36 11.13
C PRO A 717 -12.91 28.09 10.22
N VAL A 718 -12.60 29.36 9.97
CA VAL A 718 -13.30 30.17 8.97
C VAL A 718 -12.98 29.59 7.58
N PRO A 719 -14.01 29.33 6.75
CA PRO A 719 -13.80 28.97 5.35
C PRO A 719 -12.97 30.02 4.60
N VAL A 720 -12.29 29.60 3.52
CA VAL A 720 -11.66 30.56 2.60
C VAL A 720 -12.73 31.46 1.95
N PRO A 721 -12.39 32.68 1.49
CA PRO A 721 -13.38 33.68 1.06
C PRO A 721 -14.45 33.16 0.10
N GLU A 722 -14.08 32.26 -0.81
CA GLU A 722 -14.93 31.64 -1.82
C GLU A 722 -16.05 30.75 -1.25
N PHE A 723 -15.92 30.33 0.01
CA PHE A 723 -16.82 29.41 0.70
C PHE A 723 -17.38 29.98 2.01
N THR A 724 -17.23 31.29 2.25
CA THR A 724 -17.61 31.93 3.53
C THR A 724 -19.03 31.57 3.96
N THR A 725 -19.98 31.52 3.03
CA THR A 725 -21.39 31.24 3.32
C THR A 725 -21.66 29.80 3.76
N VAL A 726 -20.77 28.85 3.44
CA VAL A 726 -20.85 27.44 3.92
C VAL A 726 -20.61 27.33 5.43
N VAL A 727 -20.05 28.35 6.07
CA VAL A 727 -19.79 28.36 7.52
C VAL A 727 -21.04 28.08 8.35
N LEU A 728 -22.21 28.49 7.86
CA LEU A 728 -23.48 28.22 8.53
C LEU A 728 -23.75 26.71 8.61
N TRP A 729 -23.51 25.98 7.53
CA TRP A 729 -23.69 24.52 7.53
C TRP A 729 -22.70 23.84 8.47
N THR A 730 -21.42 24.22 8.43
CA THR A 730 -20.40 23.56 9.26
C THR A 730 -20.61 23.84 10.75
N LEU A 731 -21.05 25.04 11.13
CA LEU A 731 -21.38 25.37 12.52
C LEU A 731 -22.58 24.56 13.04
N GLU A 732 -23.68 24.51 12.29
CA GLU A 732 -24.88 23.75 12.69
C GLU A 732 -24.60 22.25 12.76
N MET A 733 -23.80 21.71 11.83
CA MET A 733 -23.38 20.31 11.85
C MET A 733 -22.50 20.02 13.07
N ALA A 734 -21.51 20.88 13.36
CA ALA A 734 -20.63 20.69 14.52
C ALA A 734 -21.43 20.72 15.83
N GLU A 735 -22.37 21.65 15.97
CA GLU A 735 -23.25 21.73 17.14
C GLU A 735 -24.11 20.48 17.29
N MET A 736 -24.69 19.97 16.19
CA MET A 736 -25.46 18.72 16.20
C MET A 736 -24.63 17.54 16.73
N PHE A 737 -23.40 17.35 16.24
CA PHE A 737 -22.51 16.28 16.70
C PHE A 737 -22.07 16.50 18.14
N ARG A 738 -21.71 17.73 18.52
CA ARG A 738 -21.29 18.08 19.88
C ARG A 738 -22.39 17.74 20.89
N LEU A 739 -23.63 18.18 20.65
CA LEU A 739 -24.78 17.88 21.50
C LEU A 739 -25.03 16.38 21.61
N GLY A 740 -24.93 15.63 20.51
CA GLY A 740 -25.08 14.17 20.52
C GLY A 740 -24.02 13.45 21.37
N TYR A 741 -22.76 13.84 21.24
CA TYR A 741 -21.67 13.27 22.05
C TYR A 741 -21.77 13.64 23.53
N ASP A 742 -22.19 14.86 23.84
CA ASP A 742 -22.41 15.31 25.22
C ASP A 742 -23.60 14.59 25.85
N ALA A 743 -24.70 14.38 25.11
CA ALA A 743 -25.86 13.60 25.56
C ALA A 743 -25.48 12.15 25.90
N ARG A 744 -24.63 11.52 25.08
CA ARG A 744 -24.11 10.16 25.37
C ARG A 744 -23.26 10.13 26.64
N THR A 745 -22.42 11.15 26.83
CA THR A 745 -21.58 11.27 28.02
C THR A 745 -22.43 11.45 29.28
N ALA A 746 -23.44 12.31 29.22
CA ALA A 746 -24.40 12.50 30.31
C ALA A 746 -25.17 11.20 30.63
N HIS A 747 -25.62 10.46 29.63
CA HIS A 747 -26.29 9.17 29.83
C HIS A 747 -25.37 8.14 30.51
N ARG A 748 -24.11 8.01 30.07
CA ARG A 748 -23.12 7.11 30.71
C ARG A 748 -22.83 7.51 32.16
N ASN A 749 -22.70 8.80 32.43
CA ASN A 749 -22.51 9.31 33.79
C ASN A 749 -23.72 9.01 34.68
N ALA A 750 -24.94 9.15 34.16
CA ALA A 750 -26.17 8.78 34.88
C ALA A 750 -26.23 7.28 35.21
N LEU A 751 -25.80 6.41 34.30
CA LEU A 751 -25.68 4.96 34.56
C LEU A 751 -24.64 4.64 35.65
N LEU A 752 -23.49 5.32 35.64
CA LEU A 752 -22.47 5.17 36.68
C LEU A 752 -22.99 5.65 38.04
N LEU A 753 -23.64 6.82 38.10
CA LEU A 753 -24.26 7.33 39.32
C LEU A 753 -25.30 6.37 39.87
N ARG A 754 -26.16 5.79 39.01
CA ARG A 754 -27.12 4.77 39.43
C ARG A 754 -26.44 3.50 39.97
N ARG A 755 -25.33 3.08 39.35
CA ARG A 755 -24.58 1.87 39.76
C ARG A 755 -23.90 2.04 41.11
N PHE A 756 -23.32 3.20 41.39
CA PHE A 756 -22.52 3.44 42.60
C PHE A 756 -23.27 4.18 43.72
N TYR A 757 -24.30 4.96 43.38
CA TYR A 757 -25.06 5.81 44.31
C TYR A 757 -26.59 5.71 44.07
N PRO A 758 -27.20 4.51 44.17
CA PRO A 758 -28.61 4.31 43.87
C PRO A 758 -29.57 5.10 44.76
N GLN A 759 -29.13 5.54 45.95
CA GLN A 759 -29.95 6.29 46.91
C GLN A 759 -30.06 7.79 46.60
N GLN A 760 -29.26 8.33 45.68
CA GLN A 760 -29.27 9.76 45.34
C GLN A 760 -30.24 10.13 44.20
N GLN A 761 -30.99 9.17 43.64
CA GLN A 761 -32.04 9.43 42.64
C GLN A 761 -33.43 9.37 43.30
N THR A 762 -33.93 10.52 43.77
CA THR A 762 -35.26 10.63 44.40
C THR A 762 -36.41 10.88 43.41
N GLU A 763 -36.16 11.09 42.12
CA GLU A 763 -37.20 11.54 41.17
C GLU A 763 -37.30 10.76 39.84
N ILE A 764 -36.55 9.67 39.62
CA ILE A 764 -36.64 8.89 38.37
C ILE A 764 -37.46 7.62 38.62
N PRO A 765 -38.60 7.42 37.92
CA PRO A 765 -39.48 6.26 38.11
C PRO A 765 -38.75 4.92 37.93
N SER A 766 -39.23 3.88 38.62
CA SER A 766 -38.65 2.52 38.66
C SER A 766 -38.61 1.76 37.32
N THR A 767 -39.03 2.37 36.22
CA THR A 767 -38.86 1.84 34.86
C THR A 767 -37.41 2.00 34.41
N SER A 768 -36.84 0.94 33.83
CA SER A 768 -35.48 0.94 33.29
C SER A 768 -35.20 2.22 32.48
N MET A 769 -34.17 2.99 32.86
CA MET A 769 -33.61 4.06 32.01
C MET A 769 -33.56 3.55 30.56
N PRO A 770 -34.18 4.28 29.61
CA PRO A 770 -34.24 3.81 28.23
C PRO A 770 -32.83 3.64 27.68
N GLU A 771 -32.62 2.59 26.90
CA GLU A 771 -31.35 2.35 26.22
C GLU A 771 -30.97 3.57 25.37
N PHE A 772 -29.71 4.02 25.47
CA PHE A 772 -29.24 5.14 24.66
C PHE A 772 -29.24 4.73 23.19
N LYS A 773 -29.91 5.51 22.34
CA LYS A 773 -29.97 5.28 20.89
C LYS A 773 -28.61 5.59 20.26
N GLU A 774 -27.70 4.62 20.26
CA GLU A 774 -26.36 4.75 19.68
C GLU A 774 -26.39 5.01 18.16
N GLU A 775 -27.47 4.64 17.46
CA GLU A 775 -27.65 4.93 16.03
C GLU A 775 -27.74 6.43 15.73
N THR A 776 -28.39 7.18 16.61
CA THR A 776 -28.73 8.60 16.39
C THR A 776 -28.11 9.53 17.42
N LEU A 777 -27.15 9.05 18.20
CA LEU A 777 -26.58 9.73 19.38
C LEU A 777 -27.69 10.31 20.29
N GLY A 778 -28.64 9.47 20.70
CA GLY A 778 -29.73 9.88 21.57
C GLY A 778 -30.83 10.68 20.86
N GLY A 779 -30.90 10.58 19.53
CA GLY A 779 -31.83 11.34 18.70
C GLY A 779 -31.33 12.73 18.32
N HIS A 780 -30.04 13.04 18.52
CA HIS A 780 -29.46 14.32 18.12
C HIS A 780 -28.99 14.33 16.65
N VAL A 781 -28.55 13.19 16.12
CA VAL A 781 -28.03 13.04 14.75
C VAL A 781 -28.90 12.09 13.94
N ASP A 782 -29.62 12.62 12.96
CA ASP A 782 -30.44 11.86 12.02
C ASP A 782 -30.49 12.55 10.64
N PHE A 783 -31.06 11.87 9.65
CA PHE A 783 -31.12 12.40 8.28
C PHE A 783 -31.94 13.69 8.20
N ASP A 784 -33.10 13.76 8.85
CA ASP A 784 -34.00 14.91 8.74
C ASP A 784 -33.34 16.19 9.30
N LYS A 785 -32.61 16.09 10.40
CA LYS A 785 -31.86 17.22 10.96
C LYS A 785 -30.68 17.62 10.08
N PHE A 786 -29.95 16.65 9.53
CA PHE A 786 -28.84 16.94 8.63
C PHE A 786 -29.33 17.59 7.33
N GLU A 787 -30.45 17.12 6.79
CA GLU A 787 -31.13 17.68 5.63
C GLU A 787 -31.60 19.11 5.90
N ALA A 788 -32.21 19.36 7.06
CA ALA A 788 -32.64 20.71 7.46
C ALA A 788 -31.49 21.73 7.48
N ILE A 789 -30.27 21.30 7.84
CA ILE A 789 -29.08 22.16 7.76
C ILE A 789 -28.73 22.46 6.30
N LEU A 790 -28.72 21.44 5.42
CA LEU A 790 -28.40 21.62 4.01
C LEU A 790 -29.43 22.48 3.25
N GLU A 791 -30.65 22.60 3.77
CA GLU A 791 -31.70 23.48 3.23
C GLU A 791 -31.57 24.95 3.71
N ILE A 792 -30.66 25.25 4.65
CA ILE A 792 -30.30 26.63 4.96
C ILE A 792 -29.73 27.28 3.70
N LYS A 793 -30.32 28.40 3.28
CA LYS A 793 -29.87 29.15 2.09
C LYS A 793 -28.53 29.82 2.38
N ILE A 794 -27.54 29.51 1.56
CA ILE A 794 -26.16 30.02 1.67
C ILE A 794 -25.70 30.78 0.40
N ASP A 795 -26.64 31.12 -0.47
CA ASP A 795 -26.39 31.78 -1.76
C ASP A 795 -26.47 33.32 -1.68
N GLN A 796 -26.24 33.92 -0.50
CA GLN A 796 -26.32 35.38 -0.27
C GLN A 796 -25.02 35.96 0.28
#